data_AF-A0A967LY37-F1
#
_entry.id   AF-A0A967LY37-F1
#
_cell.length_a   1.000
_cell.length_b   1.000
_cell.length_c   1.000
_cell.angle_alpha   90.00
_cell.angle_beta   90.00
_cell.angle_gamma   90.00
#
_symmetry.space_group_name_H-M   'P 1'
#
loop_
_entity.id
_entity.type
_entity.pdbx_description
1 polymer ?
#
loop_
_entity_poly.entity_id
_entity_poly.type
_entity_poly.pdbx_seq_one_letter_code
_entity_poly.pdbx_strand_id
1 'polypeptide(L)'
;MSRKKILLTIILAFAVAVAVPLSLRLLPHESDTHVIDFTAKKYGYEPGRIVVKKGDTVILRPTSLDVTHGFLLDGYDLEAIIKQQGLAYLKYTWTDDEGKLHSDWDKVREIEFLADKRGKFTFRCNQTCGNLHPFMTGELVVQTNTPYHLAVSLSLWLTISLLLWFSSGSVSHRPRSRRINLLEAVPLLKRAVKARSFQFLVILPNLVFFYLFVLSALWGSPVGNRNIAIIFVWILWWALLKTVLLPLGGRVWCLICPLPAPGEWVARKTISAVRYLEKPLRGMHHRFLGLNKDWPTNLGNIWLQNALFLVLISFGIILLTRPVATAIVFLVILALTLGLSIVYRGRVFCLYLCPVGGFLGTYSMASCTELRAVDPEVCKEHKEKCCLVGGEDGWGCPWGQYVGKMDRNNYCGLCTECIKSCPKDNVSIFLRPFGSDRKLKSLDEVFNVLIMLMVALVFTITMLGPWSEIKQAANVTESRQLMSFFAYLAGVMSLTVVLFPGIFLLASKTAQSLAGGKVGWREVAYRAAYIFIPVGIFVWIAFSLPQVMINYSYIFSVLSDPLGLGWDLLGTADYPFKPFYPETIPAIQGVLVLTGLFFGLTRGFSSFSDLISGRSERIRAMIVPSLLALAVVNLFLKLYMG
;
A
#
# COMPACT_ATOMS: atom_id res chain seq x y z
N MET A 1 -39.15 -4.60 -6.01
CA MET A 1 -39.42 -3.20 -5.59
C MET A 1 -39.21 -2.27 -6.77
N SER A 2 -40.01 -1.20 -6.91
CA SER A 2 -39.75 -0.16 -7.92
C SER A 2 -38.47 0.62 -7.57
N ARG A 3 -37.79 1.19 -8.57
CA ARG A 3 -36.53 1.94 -8.36
C ARG A 3 -36.68 3.09 -7.36
N LYS A 4 -37.79 3.83 -7.44
CA LYS A 4 -38.12 4.91 -6.50
C LYS A 4 -38.21 4.40 -5.06
N LYS A 5 -38.85 3.24 -4.84
CA LYS A 5 -38.93 2.60 -3.52
C LYS A 5 -37.54 2.19 -3.01
N ILE A 6 -36.69 1.60 -3.86
CA ILE A 6 -35.32 1.21 -3.48
C ILE A 6 -34.49 2.44 -3.06
N LEU A 7 -34.54 3.52 -3.85
CA LEU A 7 -33.83 4.75 -3.53
C LEU A 7 -34.30 5.35 -2.21
N LEU A 8 -35.61 5.41 -1.98
CA LEU A 8 -36.19 5.90 -0.73
C LEU A 8 -35.74 5.05 0.47
N THR A 9 -35.74 3.71 0.32
CA THR A 9 -35.24 2.80 1.36
C THR A 9 -33.76 3.03 1.66
N ILE A 10 -32.91 3.24 0.64
CA ILE A 10 -31.49 3.54 0.83
C ILE A 10 -31.29 4.85 1.60
N ILE A 11 -32.06 5.90 1.26
CA ILE A 11 -31.98 7.21 1.92
C ILE A 11 -32.46 7.13 3.38
N LEU A 12 -33.59 6.45 3.63
CA LEU A 12 -34.09 6.27 4.98
C LEU A 12 -33.12 5.44 5.84
N ALA A 13 -32.58 4.35 5.28
CA ALA A 13 -31.58 3.54 5.95
C ALA A 13 -30.28 4.33 6.22
N PHE A 14 -29.92 5.28 5.35
CA PHE A 14 -28.77 6.16 5.59
C PHE A 14 -29.02 7.07 6.80
N ALA A 15 -30.20 7.69 6.87
CA ALA A 15 -30.57 8.53 8.01
C ALA A 15 -30.49 7.74 9.32
N VAL A 16 -31.00 6.49 9.34
CA VAL A 16 -30.88 5.60 10.50
C VAL A 16 -29.42 5.24 10.80
N ALA A 17 -28.65 4.88 9.77
CA ALA A 17 -27.24 4.50 9.92
C ALA A 17 -26.37 5.62 10.51
N VAL A 18 -26.73 6.89 10.28
CA VAL A 18 -26.08 8.06 10.86
C VAL A 18 -26.66 8.43 12.23
N ALA A 19 -27.98 8.43 12.38
CA ALA A 19 -28.65 8.87 13.60
C ALA A 19 -28.36 7.97 14.80
N VAL A 20 -28.37 6.64 14.61
CA VAL A 20 -28.18 5.67 15.72
C VAL A 20 -26.80 5.78 16.38
N PRO A 21 -25.67 5.84 15.64
CA PRO A 21 -24.37 6.05 16.26
C PRO A 21 -24.21 7.45 16.90
N LEU A 22 -24.88 8.47 16.36
CA LEU A 22 -24.83 9.82 16.91
C LEU A 22 -25.65 9.95 18.19
N SER A 23 -26.76 9.22 18.35
CA SER A 23 -27.54 9.23 19.58
C SER A 23 -26.78 8.64 20.77
N LEU A 24 -25.76 7.81 20.53
CA LEU A 24 -24.83 7.33 21.58
C LEU A 24 -24.04 8.46 22.25
N ARG A 25 -24.03 9.68 21.68
CA ARG A 25 -23.43 10.86 22.33
C ARG A 25 -24.26 11.39 23.48
N LEU A 26 -25.56 11.13 23.47
CA LEU A 26 -26.52 11.60 24.47
C LEU A 26 -26.56 10.70 25.71
N LEU A 27 -25.85 9.57 25.69
CA LEU A 27 -25.76 8.70 26.85
C LEU A 27 -25.08 9.46 28.01
N PRO A 28 -25.76 9.60 29.16
CA PRO A 28 -25.20 10.27 30.32
C PRO A 28 -24.02 9.44 30.85
N HIS A 29 -23.03 10.15 31.40
CA HIS A 29 -21.92 9.50 32.07
C HIS A 29 -21.40 10.39 33.21
N GLU A 30 -21.08 9.76 34.34
CA GLU A 30 -20.43 10.37 35.49
C GLU A 30 -18.93 10.36 35.29
N SER A 31 -18.25 11.48 35.53
CA SER A 31 -16.80 11.56 35.34
C SER A 31 -16.07 10.86 36.48
N ASP A 32 -15.16 9.95 36.12
CA ASP A 32 -14.30 9.23 37.06
C ASP A 32 -12.85 9.71 36.98
N THR A 33 -12.08 9.54 38.06
CA THR A 33 -10.62 9.74 38.05
C THR A 33 -9.92 8.40 38.02
N HIS A 34 -9.06 8.18 37.03
CA HIS A 34 -8.29 6.96 36.85
C HIS A 34 -6.82 7.22 37.13
N VAL A 35 -6.26 6.52 38.12
CA VAL A 35 -4.82 6.51 38.40
C VAL A 35 -4.22 5.25 37.80
N ILE A 36 -3.28 5.40 36.87
CA ILE A 36 -2.74 4.30 36.07
C ILE A 36 -1.22 4.26 36.22
N ASP A 37 -0.70 3.14 36.71
CA ASP A 37 0.73 2.85 36.63
C ASP A 37 1.11 2.61 35.17
N PHE A 38 1.97 3.47 34.64
CA PHE A 38 2.25 3.55 33.22
C PHE A 38 3.71 3.27 32.93
N THR A 39 3.98 2.12 32.33
CA THR A 39 5.34 1.62 32.14
C THR A 39 5.74 1.68 30.68
N ALA A 40 6.90 2.28 30.38
CA ALA A 40 7.50 2.31 29.05
C ALA A 40 8.69 1.34 28.95
N LYS A 41 8.75 0.58 27.85
CA LYS A 41 9.86 -0.34 27.54
C LYS A 41 10.07 -0.43 26.03
N LYS A 42 11.22 -0.88 25.55
CA LYS A 42 11.42 -1.19 24.12
C LYS A 42 10.47 -2.33 23.69
N TYR A 43 9.51 -2.14 22.78
CA TYR A 43 9.09 -0.93 22.07
C TYR A 43 7.57 -0.75 22.19
N GLY A 44 7.10 -0.55 23.42
CA GLY A 44 5.69 -0.34 23.73
C GLY A 44 5.46 0.13 25.17
N TYR A 45 4.17 0.33 25.47
CA TYR A 45 3.71 0.83 26.76
C TYR A 45 2.85 -0.22 27.45
N GLU A 46 2.79 -0.15 28.77
CA GLU A 46 1.99 -1.03 29.60
C GLU A 46 1.25 -0.19 30.66
N PRO A 47 -0.10 -0.11 30.61
CA PRO A 47 -0.98 -0.71 29.61
C PRO A 47 -0.80 -0.07 28.22
N GLY A 48 -0.75 -0.89 27.17
CA GLY A 48 -0.66 -0.41 25.79
C GLY A 48 -1.97 0.20 25.26
N ARG A 49 -3.08 -0.05 25.95
CA ARG A 49 -4.41 0.45 25.61
C ARG A 49 -5.12 0.94 26.87
N ILE A 50 -5.44 2.22 26.91
CA ILE A 50 -6.18 2.90 27.97
C ILE A 50 -7.59 3.16 27.45
N VAL A 51 -8.61 2.72 28.19
CA VAL A 51 -10.02 2.91 27.84
C VAL A 51 -10.69 3.67 28.96
N VAL A 52 -11.15 4.87 28.65
CA VAL A 52 -11.81 5.78 29.60
C VAL A 52 -13.04 6.36 28.94
N LYS A 53 -13.84 7.12 29.67
CA LYS A 53 -15.02 7.78 29.14
C LYS A 53 -14.76 9.28 29.00
N LYS A 54 -15.54 9.95 28.14
CA LYS A 54 -15.41 11.40 27.95
C LYS A 54 -15.71 12.10 29.28
N GLY A 55 -14.80 12.97 29.71
CA GLY A 55 -14.89 13.72 30.96
C GLY A 55 -14.10 13.10 32.11
N ASP A 56 -13.58 11.88 31.95
CA ASP A 56 -12.73 11.26 32.96
C ASP A 56 -11.39 11.99 33.08
N THR A 57 -10.87 12.07 34.30
CA THR A 57 -9.52 12.57 34.56
C THR A 57 -8.56 11.38 34.61
N VAL A 58 -7.46 11.45 33.86
CA VAL A 58 -6.47 10.38 33.78
C VAL A 58 -5.15 10.87 34.38
N ILE A 59 -4.70 10.17 35.41
CA ILE A 59 -3.43 10.42 36.11
C ILE A 59 -2.51 9.24 35.82
N LEU A 60 -1.47 9.46 35.02
CA LEU A 60 -0.45 8.46 34.73
C LEU A 60 0.69 8.57 35.74
N ARG A 61 1.15 7.43 36.26
CA ARG A 61 2.40 7.29 37.01
C ARG A 61 3.47 6.69 36.11
N PRO A 62 4.19 7.52 35.33
CA PRO A 62 5.11 7.03 34.31
C PRO A 62 6.40 6.49 34.91
N THR A 63 6.88 5.36 34.40
CA THR A 63 8.23 4.86 34.66
C THR A 63 8.80 4.15 33.43
N SER A 64 10.10 4.27 33.20
CA SER A 64 10.80 3.48 32.19
C SER A 64 11.51 2.27 32.81
N LEU A 65 11.46 1.11 32.14
CA LEU A 65 12.18 -0.10 32.53
C LEU A 65 13.59 -0.21 31.94
N ASP A 66 13.92 0.59 30.92
CA ASP A 66 15.17 0.41 30.16
C ASP A 66 15.86 1.72 29.79
N VAL A 67 15.38 2.46 28.79
CA VAL A 67 15.99 3.70 28.29
C VAL A 67 15.05 4.88 28.45
N THR A 68 15.52 6.09 28.17
CA THR A 68 14.60 7.24 28.14
C THR A 68 13.60 7.07 26.99
N HIS A 69 12.32 7.24 27.30
CA HIS A 69 11.23 7.19 26.34
C HIS A 69 10.50 8.53 26.28
N GLY A 70 9.75 8.69 25.21
CA GLY A 70 8.84 9.80 25.03
C GLY A 70 7.40 9.39 25.28
N PHE A 71 6.54 10.38 25.50
CA PHE A 71 5.10 10.22 25.52
C PHE A 71 4.49 11.48 24.90
N LEU A 72 3.98 11.34 23.69
CA LEU A 72 3.23 12.37 22.98
C LEU A 72 1.83 11.81 22.72
N LEU A 73 0.78 12.47 23.24
CA LEU A 73 -0.60 12.05 23.03
C LEU A 73 -1.23 12.81 21.85
N ASP A 74 -1.51 12.13 20.75
CA ASP A 74 -2.07 12.73 19.54
C ASP A 74 -3.40 13.46 19.86
N GLY A 75 -3.49 14.73 19.47
CA GLY A 75 -4.70 15.55 19.68
C GLY A 75 -4.79 16.22 21.06
N TYR A 76 -3.84 16.00 21.96
CA TYR A 76 -3.72 16.68 23.25
C TYR A 76 -2.40 17.45 23.27
N ASP A 77 -2.36 18.59 23.97
CA ASP A 77 -1.10 19.31 24.20
C ASP A 77 -0.34 18.65 25.34
N LEU A 78 0.06 17.40 25.13
CA LEU A 78 0.63 16.54 26.16
C LEU A 78 1.86 15.82 25.62
N GLU A 79 3.03 16.35 26.00
CA GLU A 79 4.34 15.85 25.62
C GLU A 79 5.20 15.67 26.88
N ALA A 80 5.70 14.45 27.10
CA ALA A 80 6.53 14.12 28.25
C ALA A 80 7.73 13.24 27.88
N ILE A 81 8.79 13.35 28.67
CA ILE A 81 9.96 12.47 28.63
C ILE A 81 9.91 11.58 29.87
N ILE A 82 9.82 10.28 29.66
CA ILE A 82 9.76 9.26 30.70
C ILE A 82 11.17 8.70 30.94
N LYS A 83 11.68 8.86 32.15
CA LYS A 83 12.96 8.29 32.60
C LYS A 83 12.70 7.15 33.60
N GLN A 84 13.78 6.49 34.01
CA GLN A 84 13.75 5.45 35.04
C GLN A 84 13.42 6.06 36.41
N GLN A 85 13.07 5.21 37.38
CA GLN A 85 12.79 5.59 38.78
C GLN A 85 11.57 6.52 38.95
N GLY A 86 10.55 6.41 38.09
CA GLY A 86 9.33 7.20 38.21
C GLY A 86 9.50 8.70 37.90
N LEU A 87 10.57 9.06 37.20
CA LEU A 87 10.86 10.44 36.83
C LEU A 87 10.28 10.76 35.45
N ALA A 88 9.44 11.79 35.36
CA ALA A 88 9.00 12.35 34.09
C ALA A 88 9.31 13.85 33.99
N TYR A 89 9.53 14.31 32.78
CA TYR A 89 9.61 15.73 32.44
C TYR A 89 8.43 16.05 31.54
N LEU A 90 7.52 16.89 32.00
CA LEU A 90 6.35 17.33 31.25
C LEU A 90 6.69 18.66 30.56
N LYS A 91 6.44 18.74 29.27
CA LYS A 91 6.61 19.97 28.51
C LYS A 91 5.42 20.88 28.79
N TYR A 92 5.70 22.14 29.07
CA TYR A 92 4.69 23.19 29.12
C TYR A 92 5.05 24.28 28.11
N THR A 93 4.02 24.90 27.53
CA THR A 93 4.18 26.00 26.58
C THR A 93 3.39 27.21 27.07
N TRP A 94 3.97 28.40 26.90
CA TRP A 94 3.31 29.65 27.24
C TRP A 94 3.65 30.69 26.18
N THR A 95 2.75 31.67 26.01
CA THR A 95 3.01 32.82 25.13
C THR A 95 3.35 34.00 26.04
N ASP A 96 4.44 34.70 25.75
CA ASP A 96 4.77 35.93 26.47
C ASP A 96 3.90 37.11 26.02
N ASP A 97 4.06 38.25 26.70
CA ASP A 97 3.31 39.48 26.41
C ASP A 97 3.58 40.04 25.00
N GLU A 98 4.67 39.60 24.34
CA GLU A 98 5.04 39.96 22.96
C GLU A 98 4.44 39.00 21.92
N GLY A 99 3.68 37.98 22.34
CA GLY A 99 3.08 36.99 21.45
C GLY A 99 4.05 35.89 21.03
N LYS A 100 5.23 35.79 21.63
CA LYS A 100 6.24 34.76 21.33
C LYS A 100 5.96 33.52 22.18
N LEU A 101 5.87 32.38 21.50
CA LEU A 101 5.68 31.09 22.14
C LEU A 101 7.01 30.58 22.71
N HIS A 102 7.01 30.27 24.00
CA HIS A 102 8.10 29.63 24.72
C HIS A 102 7.70 28.23 25.17
N SER A 103 8.69 27.38 25.43
CA SER A 103 8.47 26.04 25.95
C SER A 103 9.60 25.63 26.89
N ASP A 104 9.26 24.96 27.98
CA ASP A 104 10.22 24.44 28.96
C ASP A 104 9.68 23.13 29.58
N TRP A 105 10.47 22.50 30.45
CA TRP A 105 10.24 21.14 30.96
C TRP A 105 10.21 21.10 32.49
N ASP A 106 9.07 20.70 33.05
CA ASP A 106 8.90 20.53 34.48
C ASP A 106 9.08 19.08 34.93
N LYS A 107 9.81 18.88 36.03
CA LYS A 107 9.98 17.56 36.64
C LYS A 107 8.71 17.18 37.41
N VAL A 108 7.98 16.18 36.92
CA VAL A 108 6.73 15.70 37.50
C VAL A 108 6.85 14.23 37.91
N ARG A 109 6.03 13.83 38.90
CA ARG A 109 5.85 12.41 39.30
C ARG A 109 4.65 11.76 38.62
N GLU A 110 3.66 12.56 38.27
CA GLU A 110 2.41 12.13 37.67
C GLU A 110 2.10 13.04 36.47
N ILE A 111 1.47 12.47 35.44
CA ILE A 111 1.00 13.20 34.26
C ILE A 111 -0.52 13.15 34.28
N GLU A 112 -1.15 14.31 34.47
CA GLU A 112 -2.59 14.44 34.56
C GLU A 112 -3.18 15.09 33.29
N PHE A 113 -4.28 14.54 32.77
CA PHE A 113 -5.04 15.17 31.70
C PHE A 113 -6.52 14.78 31.74
N LEU A 114 -7.38 15.67 31.20
CA LEU A 114 -8.82 15.44 31.05
C LEU A 114 -9.11 14.78 29.69
N ALA A 115 -9.83 13.65 29.68
CA ALA A 115 -10.28 12.98 28.46
C ALA A 115 -11.51 13.71 27.83
N ASP A 116 -11.28 14.89 27.26
CA ASP A 116 -12.32 15.80 26.77
C ASP A 116 -12.84 15.47 25.35
N LYS A 117 -12.12 14.65 24.58
CA LYS A 117 -12.45 14.32 23.19
C LYS A 117 -12.83 12.85 23.04
N ARG A 118 -13.92 12.56 22.30
CA ARG A 118 -14.37 11.18 22.00
C ARG A 118 -13.61 10.61 20.81
N GLY A 119 -13.25 9.34 20.88
CA GLY A 119 -12.60 8.64 19.78
C GLY A 119 -11.42 7.81 20.22
N LYS A 120 -10.66 7.32 19.23
CA LYS A 120 -9.36 6.69 19.44
C LYS A 120 -8.27 7.72 19.16
N PHE A 121 -7.34 7.84 20.09
CA PHE A 121 -6.12 8.62 19.99
C PHE A 121 -4.93 7.69 20.16
N THR A 122 -3.80 8.05 19.55
CA THR A 122 -2.56 7.28 19.67
C THR A 122 -1.59 8.09 20.51
N PHE A 123 -0.97 7.46 21.51
CA PHE A 123 0.20 8.03 22.16
C PHE A 123 1.46 7.34 21.66
N ARG A 124 2.54 8.12 21.53
CA ARG A 124 3.76 7.72 20.81
C ARG A 124 5.00 8.10 21.57
N CYS A 125 6.08 7.40 21.27
CA CYS A 125 7.40 7.79 21.71
C CYS A 125 7.92 8.88 20.76
N ASN A 126 8.22 10.08 21.26
CA ASN A 126 8.90 11.16 20.53
C ASN A 126 10.40 11.24 20.83
N GLN A 127 10.91 10.36 21.71
CA GLN A 127 12.34 10.24 22.03
C GLN A 127 12.94 9.03 21.33
N THR A 128 14.06 9.20 20.62
CA THR A 128 14.70 8.10 19.89
C THR A 128 15.19 7.02 20.87
N CYS A 129 14.38 5.98 21.07
CA CYS A 129 14.62 4.93 22.06
C CYS A 129 15.22 3.64 21.48
N GLY A 130 15.42 3.57 20.15
CA GLY A 130 16.05 2.44 19.46
C GLY A 130 15.49 2.24 18.04
N ASN A 131 15.74 1.07 17.45
CA ASN A 131 15.46 0.79 16.03
C ASN A 131 13.97 0.81 15.68
N LEU A 132 13.13 0.35 16.61
CA LEU A 132 11.67 0.27 16.45
C LEU A 132 10.93 1.51 16.98
N HIS A 133 11.65 2.57 17.35
CA HIS A 133 11.08 3.81 17.89
C HIS A 133 9.87 4.36 17.10
N PRO A 134 9.88 4.44 15.76
CA PRO A 134 8.72 4.94 15.00
C PRO A 134 7.43 4.14 15.15
N PHE A 135 7.54 2.91 15.66
CA PHE A 135 6.42 1.98 15.86
C PHE A 135 6.09 1.79 17.35
N MET A 136 6.72 2.54 18.25
CA MET A 136 6.40 2.54 19.68
C MET A 136 5.15 3.40 19.93
N THR A 137 4.00 2.73 19.88
CA THR A 137 2.68 3.33 19.98
C THR A 137 1.83 2.63 21.04
N GLY A 138 0.91 3.37 21.64
CA GLY A 138 -0.21 2.85 22.40
C GLY A 138 -1.50 3.61 22.07
N GLU A 139 -2.61 3.19 22.66
CA GLU A 139 -3.94 3.65 22.30
C GLU A 139 -4.70 4.22 23.49
N LEU A 140 -5.25 5.42 23.36
CA LEU A 140 -6.26 5.97 24.25
C LEU A 140 -7.63 5.88 23.54
N VAL A 141 -8.59 5.18 24.12
CA VAL A 141 -9.96 5.08 23.59
C VAL A 141 -10.91 5.75 24.56
N VAL A 142 -11.43 6.90 24.16
CA VAL A 142 -12.39 7.69 24.93
C VAL A 142 -13.81 7.38 24.47
N GLN A 143 -14.59 6.78 25.35
CA GLN A 143 -15.97 6.35 25.12
C GLN A 143 -16.96 7.52 25.24
N THR A 144 -18.11 7.50 24.56
CA THR A 144 -18.50 6.54 23.52
C THR A 144 -17.82 6.90 22.19
N ASN A 145 -17.11 5.94 21.59
CA ASN A 145 -16.31 6.13 20.37
C ASN A 145 -17.21 6.24 19.13
N THR A 146 -17.95 7.36 19.04
CA THR A 146 -18.94 7.58 17.99
C THR A 146 -18.38 7.56 16.57
N PRO A 147 -17.14 8.02 16.27
CA PRO A 147 -16.55 7.88 14.94
C PRO A 147 -16.45 6.42 14.49
N TYR A 148 -16.01 5.51 15.37
CA TYR A 148 -15.92 4.07 15.05
C TYR A 148 -17.29 3.46 14.76
N HIS A 149 -18.25 3.67 15.67
CA HIS A 149 -19.61 3.13 15.49
C HIS A 149 -20.30 3.68 14.24
N LEU A 150 -20.06 4.95 13.91
CA LEU A 150 -20.54 5.55 12.67
C LEU A 150 -19.92 4.86 11.45
N ALA A 151 -18.61 4.63 11.42
CA ALA A 151 -17.95 3.96 10.32
C ALA A 151 -18.46 2.51 10.11
N VAL A 152 -18.69 1.76 11.19
CA VAL A 152 -19.26 0.41 11.12
C VAL A 152 -20.71 0.43 10.62
N SER A 153 -21.53 1.36 11.11
CA SER A 153 -22.91 1.53 10.65
C SER A 153 -22.96 1.90 9.16
N LEU A 154 -22.07 2.79 8.72
CA LEU A 154 -21.92 3.18 7.32
C LEU A 154 -21.41 2.04 6.44
N SER A 155 -20.52 1.17 6.92
CA SER A 155 -20.04 0.00 6.15
C SER A 155 -21.16 -1.00 5.88
N LEU A 156 -22.02 -1.23 6.88
CA LEU A 156 -23.23 -2.06 6.78
C LEU A 156 -24.23 -1.45 5.81
N TRP A 157 -24.55 -0.17 6.01
CA TRP A 157 -25.44 0.58 5.12
C TRP A 157 -24.95 0.54 3.67
N LEU A 158 -23.67 0.80 3.43
CA LEU A 158 -23.06 0.81 2.10
C LEU A 158 -23.22 -0.55 1.42
N THR A 159 -22.92 -1.63 2.13
CA THR A 159 -22.99 -3.00 1.59
C THR A 159 -24.42 -3.39 1.22
N ILE A 160 -25.37 -3.16 2.13
CA ILE A 160 -26.79 -3.47 1.92
C ILE A 160 -27.35 -2.60 0.79
N SER A 161 -27.05 -1.30 0.81
CA SER A 161 -27.54 -0.35 -0.20
C SER A 161 -27.03 -0.69 -1.59
N LEU A 162 -25.77 -1.10 -1.74
CA LEU A 162 -25.24 -1.51 -3.03
C LEU A 162 -25.88 -2.81 -3.53
N LEU A 163 -26.06 -3.81 -2.67
CA LEU A 163 -26.75 -5.05 -3.05
C LEU A 163 -28.21 -4.80 -3.47
N LEU A 164 -28.93 -3.92 -2.75
CA LEU A 164 -30.27 -3.46 -3.13
C LEU A 164 -30.25 -2.66 -4.44
N TRP A 165 -29.25 -1.81 -4.64
CA TRP A 165 -29.10 -1.03 -5.86
C TRP A 165 -28.86 -1.93 -7.08
N PHE A 166 -28.02 -2.96 -6.95
CA PHE A 166 -27.80 -3.97 -7.98
C PHE A 166 -29.09 -4.77 -8.27
N SER A 167 -29.93 -4.98 -7.24
CA SER A 167 -31.29 -5.52 -7.34
C SER A 167 -32.35 -4.56 -7.92
N SER A 168 -31.95 -3.35 -8.35
CA SER A 168 -32.78 -2.41 -9.15
C SER A 168 -32.51 -2.39 -10.68
N GLY A 169 -31.39 -2.96 -11.13
CA GLY A 169 -31.11 -3.21 -12.55
C GLY A 169 -30.44 -2.04 -13.25
N SER A 170 -29.82 -1.16 -12.47
CA SER A 170 -29.23 0.11 -12.91
C SER A 170 -27.72 0.04 -13.15
N VAL A 171 -27.11 -1.15 -13.15
CA VAL A 171 -25.78 -1.27 -13.75
C VAL A 171 -25.98 -1.29 -15.25
N SER A 172 -26.24 -0.10 -15.79
CA SER A 172 -26.15 0.15 -17.21
C SER A 172 -24.85 -0.45 -17.68
N HIS A 173 -24.90 -1.36 -18.65
CA HIS A 173 -23.89 -1.39 -19.69
C HIS A 173 -23.83 0.03 -20.26
N ARG A 174 -23.09 0.93 -19.61
CA ARG A 174 -22.74 2.20 -20.22
C ARG A 174 -21.55 1.95 -21.15
N PRO A 175 -21.56 2.62 -22.31
CA PRO A 175 -20.79 2.25 -23.49
C PRO A 175 -19.30 2.30 -23.18
N ARG A 176 -18.47 1.64 -24.01
CA ARG A 176 -16.99 1.83 -24.10
C ARG A 176 -16.57 3.06 -23.29
N SER A 177 -16.09 2.87 -22.05
CA SER A 177 -15.78 4.00 -21.17
C SER A 177 -14.93 4.99 -21.95
N ARG A 178 -15.37 6.25 -22.05
CA ARG A 178 -14.70 7.28 -22.85
C ARG A 178 -13.25 7.38 -22.36
N ARG A 179 -12.34 6.70 -23.06
CA ARG A 179 -10.91 6.75 -22.78
C ARG A 179 -10.41 8.07 -23.33
N ILE A 180 -9.59 8.76 -22.56
CA ILE A 180 -8.94 9.98 -23.04
C ILE A 180 -7.55 9.59 -23.49
N ASN A 181 -7.24 9.78 -24.77
CA ASN A 181 -5.92 9.54 -25.31
C ASN A 181 -4.96 10.65 -24.84
N LEU A 182 -4.07 10.34 -23.91
CA LEU A 182 -3.15 11.32 -23.33
C LEU A 182 -2.09 11.81 -24.31
N LEU A 183 -1.64 10.94 -25.23
CA LEU A 183 -0.60 11.32 -26.19
C LEU A 183 -1.16 12.23 -27.30
N GLU A 184 -2.45 12.12 -27.60
CA GLU A 184 -3.14 13.09 -28.47
C GLU A 184 -3.46 14.38 -27.73
N ALA A 185 -3.94 14.29 -26.48
CA ALA A 185 -4.29 15.46 -25.68
C ALA A 185 -3.07 16.32 -25.29
N VAL A 186 -1.90 15.70 -25.09
CA VAL A 186 -0.66 16.37 -24.68
C VAL A 186 0.47 16.03 -25.67
N PRO A 187 0.62 16.79 -26.77
CA PRO A 187 1.63 16.52 -27.80
C PRO A 187 3.07 16.53 -27.28
N LEU A 188 3.37 17.34 -26.26
CA LEU A 188 4.69 17.36 -25.61
C LEU A 188 4.99 16.02 -24.93
N LEU A 189 4.00 15.40 -24.29
CA LEU A 189 4.14 14.07 -23.70
C LEU A 189 4.40 13.03 -24.79
N LYS A 190 3.70 13.10 -25.94
CA LYS A 190 3.95 12.22 -27.08
C LYS A 190 5.37 12.35 -27.61
N ARG A 191 5.87 13.58 -27.78
CA ARG A 191 7.26 13.85 -28.18
C ARG A 191 8.24 13.28 -27.15
N ALA A 192 7.99 13.50 -25.85
CA ALA A 192 8.84 12.99 -24.78
C ALA A 192 8.90 11.46 -24.79
N VAL A 193 7.77 10.74 -24.79
CA VAL A 193 7.78 9.26 -24.74
C VAL A 193 8.32 8.60 -26.01
N LYS A 194 8.23 9.29 -27.16
CA LYS A 194 8.84 8.86 -28.43
C LYS A 194 10.33 9.13 -28.51
N ALA A 195 10.88 10.03 -27.69
CA ALA A 195 12.30 10.30 -27.68
C ALA A 195 13.09 9.03 -27.30
N ARG A 196 14.15 8.73 -28.05
CA ARG A 196 14.99 7.55 -27.81
C ARG A 196 15.59 7.56 -26.40
N SER A 197 16.04 8.73 -25.93
CA SER A 197 16.61 8.94 -24.60
C SER A 197 15.60 8.91 -23.44
N PHE A 198 14.28 8.88 -23.71
CA PHE A 198 13.25 9.02 -22.66
C PHE A 198 13.44 8.07 -21.49
N GLN A 199 13.62 6.77 -21.76
CA GLN A 199 13.77 5.76 -20.71
C GLN A 199 15.00 6.04 -19.84
N PHE A 200 16.13 6.36 -20.48
CA PHE A 200 17.36 6.69 -19.76
C PHE A 200 17.16 7.92 -18.88
N LEU A 201 16.56 8.99 -19.42
CA LEU A 201 16.37 10.26 -18.71
C LEU A 201 15.45 10.12 -17.49
N VAL A 202 14.40 9.29 -17.56
CA VAL A 202 13.50 9.09 -16.40
C VAL A 202 14.05 8.11 -15.36
N ILE A 203 14.93 7.19 -15.77
CA ILE A 203 15.59 6.24 -14.85
C ILE A 203 16.79 6.88 -14.16
N LEU A 204 17.55 7.73 -14.85
CA LEU A 204 18.83 8.27 -14.37
C LEU A 204 18.75 8.93 -12.98
N PRO A 205 17.79 9.83 -12.68
CA PRO A 205 17.69 10.41 -11.34
C PRO A 205 17.49 9.34 -10.27
N ASN A 206 16.58 8.38 -10.52
CA ASN A 206 16.32 7.28 -9.58
C ASN A 206 17.52 6.36 -9.41
N LEU A 207 18.35 6.19 -10.44
CA LEU A 207 19.58 5.42 -10.35
C LEU A 207 20.60 6.12 -9.45
N VAL A 208 20.78 7.44 -9.60
CA VAL A 208 21.65 8.23 -8.72
C VAL A 208 21.18 8.13 -7.28
N PHE A 209 19.89 8.37 -7.02
CA PHE A 209 19.33 8.23 -5.67
C PHE A 209 19.47 6.82 -5.12
N PHE A 210 19.27 5.78 -5.94
CA PHE A 210 19.44 4.40 -5.51
C PHE A 210 20.86 4.11 -5.02
N TYR A 211 21.90 4.56 -5.74
CA TYR A 211 23.29 4.43 -5.27
C TYR A 211 23.55 5.25 -4.01
N LEU A 212 23.03 6.47 -3.92
CA LEU A 212 23.10 7.28 -2.71
C LEU A 212 22.44 6.58 -1.50
N PHE A 213 21.30 5.93 -1.70
CA PHE A 213 20.63 5.17 -0.65
C PHE A 213 21.46 3.96 -0.22
N VAL A 214 22.07 3.22 -1.14
CA VAL A 214 22.97 2.11 -0.79
C VAL A 214 24.18 2.62 -0.01
N LEU A 215 24.81 3.72 -0.43
CA LEU A 215 25.95 4.33 0.25
C LEU A 215 25.55 4.80 1.67
N SER A 216 24.46 5.55 1.79
CA SER A 216 23.95 6.02 3.09
C SER A 216 23.54 4.86 4.00
N ALA A 217 22.98 3.79 3.44
CA ALA A 217 22.56 2.63 4.23
C ALA A 217 23.74 1.78 4.75
N LEU A 218 24.91 1.82 4.10
CA LEU A 218 26.11 1.09 4.51
C LEU A 218 27.04 1.93 5.41
N TRP A 219 27.20 3.22 5.10
CA TRP A 219 28.17 4.11 5.76
C TRP A 219 27.54 5.27 6.54
N GLY A 220 26.25 5.54 6.38
CA GLY A 220 25.55 6.59 7.11
C GLY A 220 25.07 6.14 8.49
N SER A 221 24.23 6.97 9.12
CA SER A 221 23.70 6.70 10.46
C SER A 221 23.01 5.33 10.54
N PRO A 222 23.31 4.51 11.57
CA PRO A 222 22.64 3.23 11.77
C PRO A 222 21.19 3.38 12.27
N VAL A 223 20.80 4.60 12.68
CA VAL A 223 19.47 4.89 13.22
C VAL A 223 18.51 5.23 12.08
N GLY A 224 17.44 4.45 11.92
CA GLY A 224 16.53 4.55 10.78
C GLY A 224 15.89 5.92 10.58
N ASN A 225 15.56 6.66 11.65
CA ASN A 225 14.96 8.01 11.53
C ASN A 225 15.97 9.11 11.14
N ARG A 226 17.26 8.81 11.12
CA ARG A 226 18.34 9.70 10.67
C ARG A 226 19.01 9.25 9.37
N ASN A 227 18.50 8.19 8.76
CA ASN A 227 19.08 7.63 7.54
C ASN A 227 18.15 7.90 6.35
N ILE A 228 18.65 8.61 5.34
CA ILE A 228 17.86 8.97 4.16
C ILE A 228 17.31 7.74 3.44
N ALA A 229 18.04 6.62 3.40
CA ALA A 229 17.58 5.42 2.72
C ALA A 229 16.30 4.87 3.36
N ILE A 230 16.21 4.88 4.70
CA ILE A 230 15.02 4.38 5.39
C ILE A 230 13.84 5.34 5.21
N ILE A 231 14.05 6.64 5.43
CA ILE A 231 13.00 7.65 5.30
C ILE A 231 12.49 7.73 3.85
N PHE A 232 13.38 7.84 2.87
CA PHE A 232 12.96 8.00 1.47
C PHE A 232 12.40 6.73 0.86
N VAL A 233 12.97 5.56 1.13
CA VAL A 233 12.44 4.31 0.57
C VAL A 233 11.16 3.92 1.31
N TRP A 234 11.21 3.77 2.63
CA TRP A 234 10.15 3.07 3.35
C TRP A 234 9.04 3.97 3.87
N ILE A 235 9.26 5.29 3.97
CA ILE A 235 8.23 6.26 4.32
C ILE A 235 7.74 6.97 3.05
N LEU A 236 8.59 7.78 2.42
CA LEU A 236 8.16 8.65 1.31
C LEU A 236 7.80 7.85 0.05
N TRP A 237 8.71 7.04 -0.48
CA TRP A 237 8.50 6.28 -1.71
C TRP A 237 7.37 5.26 -1.54
N TRP A 238 7.34 4.52 -0.43
CA TRP A 238 6.27 3.56 -0.16
C TRP A 238 4.89 4.24 -0.12
N ALA A 239 4.76 5.35 0.61
CA ALA A 239 3.52 6.10 0.66
C ALA A 239 3.13 6.65 -0.71
N LEU A 240 4.07 7.29 -1.43
CA LEU A 240 3.86 7.84 -2.77
C LEU A 240 3.44 6.74 -3.77
N LEU A 241 4.07 5.57 -3.68
CA LEU A 241 3.76 4.42 -4.52
C LEU A 241 2.31 3.99 -4.36
N LYS A 242 1.83 3.86 -3.11
CA LYS A 242 0.48 3.36 -2.81
C LYS A 242 -0.61 4.42 -3.00
N THR A 243 -0.33 5.67 -2.67
CA THR A 243 -1.30 6.78 -2.69
C THR A 243 -1.47 7.40 -4.08
N VAL A 244 -0.38 7.52 -4.85
CA VAL A 244 -0.37 8.27 -6.11
C VAL A 244 0.03 7.38 -7.29
N LEU A 245 1.23 6.80 -7.26
CA LEU A 245 1.78 6.14 -8.46
C LEU A 245 0.97 4.93 -8.91
N LEU A 246 0.45 4.13 -7.97
CA LEU A 246 -0.32 2.94 -8.29
C LEU A 246 -1.78 3.26 -8.68
N PRO A 247 -2.57 4.03 -7.89
CA PRO A 247 -3.97 4.31 -8.25
C PRO A 247 -4.06 5.17 -9.52
N LEU A 248 -3.15 6.13 -9.70
CA LEU A 248 -3.21 7.06 -10.84
C LEU A 248 -2.34 6.60 -12.00
N GLY A 249 -1.09 6.20 -11.75
CA GLY A 249 -0.09 5.87 -12.79
C GLY A 249 0.10 4.39 -13.10
N GLY A 250 -0.64 3.49 -12.44
CA GLY A 250 -0.57 2.05 -12.67
C GLY A 250 0.82 1.46 -12.41
N ARG A 251 1.56 1.18 -13.48
CA ARG A 251 2.92 0.59 -13.40
C ARG A 251 4.03 1.59 -13.75
N VAL A 252 3.78 2.89 -13.56
CA VAL A 252 4.78 3.95 -13.79
C VAL A 252 6.06 3.76 -12.97
N TRP A 253 5.98 3.17 -11.77
CA TRP A 253 7.17 2.80 -11.01
C TRP A 253 8.07 1.82 -11.78
N CYS A 254 7.49 0.86 -12.52
CA CYS A 254 8.26 -0.09 -13.32
C CYS A 254 8.97 0.56 -14.52
N LEU A 255 8.49 1.72 -14.99
CA LEU A 255 9.15 2.54 -16.00
C LEU A 255 10.40 3.22 -15.45
N ILE A 256 10.32 3.78 -14.25
CA ILE A 256 11.39 4.59 -13.63
C ILE A 256 12.30 3.79 -12.68
N CYS A 257 11.99 2.51 -12.44
CA CYS A 257 12.74 1.64 -11.55
C CYS A 257 14.21 1.51 -12.01
N PRO A 258 15.20 1.77 -11.13
CA PRO A 258 16.62 1.75 -11.50
C PRO A 258 17.20 0.33 -11.58
N LEU A 259 16.61 -0.65 -10.89
CA LEU A 259 17.12 -2.02 -10.79
C LEU A 259 17.37 -2.74 -12.12
N PRO A 260 16.47 -2.71 -13.12
CA PRO A 260 16.71 -3.38 -14.40
C PRO A 260 17.76 -2.68 -15.27
N ALA A 261 18.08 -1.42 -15.03
CA ALA A 261 18.84 -0.60 -15.97
C ALA A 261 20.28 -1.09 -16.22
N PRO A 262 21.09 -1.44 -15.19
CA PRO A 262 22.44 -1.95 -15.42
C PRO A 262 22.46 -3.23 -16.25
N GLY A 263 21.58 -4.19 -15.93
CA GLY A 263 21.45 -5.43 -16.71
C GLY A 263 21.00 -5.19 -18.15
N GLU A 264 20.06 -4.28 -18.36
CA GLU A 264 19.56 -3.91 -19.69
C GLU A 264 20.63 -3.23 -20.54
N TRP A 265 21.43 -2.34 -19.97
CA TRP A 265 22.52 -1.67 -20.68
C TRP A 265 23.65 -2.61 -21.03
N VAL A 266 24.02 -3.52 -20.12
CA VAL A 266 25.01 -4.59 -20.40
C VAL A 266 24.50 -5.51 -21.51
N ALA A 267 23.24 -5.96 -21.42
CA ALA A 267 22.61 -6.80 -22.44
C ALA A 267 22.53 -6.08 -23.80
N ARG A 268 22.14 -4.81 -23.84
CA ARG A 268 22.00 -4.03 -25.09
C ARG A 268 23.31 -3.50 -25.65
N LYS A 269 24.37 -3.42 -24.84
CA LYS A 269 25.63 -2.70 -25.12
C LYS A 269 25.43 -1.24 -25.52
N THR A 270 24.30 -0.64 -25.13
CA THR A 270 23.97 0.76 -25.38
C THR A 270 23.08 1.24 -24.24
N ILE A 271 23.10 2.56 -24.01
CA ILE A 271 22.26 3.19 -22.99
C ILE A 271 20.91 3.59 -23.60
N SER A 272 20.91 4.25 -24.76
CA SER A 272 19.72 4.81 -25.42
C SER A 272 19.59 4.48 -26.90
N ALA A 273 20.66 4.00 -27.55
CA ALA A 273 20.64 3.67 -28.97
C ALA A 273 19.88 2.36 -29.23
N VAL A 274 19.41 2.16 -30.46
CA VAL A 274 18.76 0.93 -30.90
C VAL A 274 19.70 0.24 -31.87
N ARG A 275 19.98 -1.05 -31.64
CA ARG A 275 20.79 -1.88 -32.55
C ARG A 275 19.85 -2.79 -33.34
N TYR A 276 19.37 -2.28 -34.46
CA TYR A 276 18.47 -3.00 -35.34
C TYR A 276 19.22 -4.04 -36.19
N LEU A 277 18.57 -5.18 -36.42
CA LEU A 277 19.00 -6.26 -37.31
C LEU A 277 17.91 -6.52 -38.33
N GLU A 278 18.23 -6.44 -39.62
CA GLU A 278 17.28 -6.75 -40.69
C GLU A 278 16.80 -8.22 -40.62
N LYS A 279 17.74 -9.15 -40.41
CA LYS A 279 17.41 -10.57 -40.21
C LYS A 279 17.20 -10.84 -38.72
N PRO A 280 16.01 -11.31 -38.29
CA PRO A 280 15.72 -11.52 -36.89
C PRO A 280 16.54 -12.69 -36.33
N LEU A 281 17.17 -12.48 -35.17
CA LEU A 281 17.88 -13.52 -34.43
C LEU A 281 16.95 -14.03 -33.31
N ARG A 282 16.62 -15.33 -33.33
CA ARG A 282 15.65 -15.94 -32.39
C ARG A 282 14.32 -15.17 -32.29
N GLY A 283 13.84 -14.66 -33.42
CA GLY A 283 12.56 -13.95 -33.52
C GLY A 283 12.56 -12.49 -33.04
N MET A 284 13.73 -11.89 -32.78
CA MET A 284 13.87 -10.47 -32.45
C MET A 284 14.80 -9.77 -33.45
N HIS A 285 14.48 -8.53 -33.79
CA HIS A 285 15.30 -7.68 -34.67
C HIS A 285 16.43 -6.97 -33.90
N HIS A 286 16.87 -7.54 -32.79
CA HIS A 286 17.90 -6.95 -31.95
C HIS A 286 18.85 -8.02 -31.39
N ARG A 287 20.11 -7.63 -31.21
CA ARG A 287 21.13 -8.45 -30.56
C ARG A 287 21.29 -8.05 -29.11
N PHE A 288 21.10 -9.01 -28.22
CA PHE A 288 21.45 -8.88 -26.81
C PHE A 288 22.69 -9.72 -26.50
N LEU A 289 23.56 -9.21 -25.64
CA LEU A 289 24.68 -9.94 -25.03
C LEU A 289 24.14 -11.02 -24.08
N GLY A 290 24.83 -12.16 -24.01
CA GLY A 290 24.46 -13.26 -23.11
C GLY A 290 23.84 -14.46 -23.81
N LEU A 291 23.31 -15.40 -23.02
CA LEU A 291 22.80 -16.70 -23.50
C LEU A 291 21.43 -16.61 -24.17
N ASN A 292 20.68 -15.53 -23.90
CA ASN A 292 19.36 -15.27 -24.48
C ASN A 292 18.40 -16.45 -24.38
N LYS A 293 18.40 -17.15 -23.24
CA LYS A 293 17.50 -18.26 -22.98
C LYS A 293 16.10 -17.75 -22.65
N ASP A 294 15.11 -18.58 -22.93
CA ASP A 294 13.74 -18.37 -22.47
C ASP A 294 13.58 -18.78 -21.01
N TRP A 295 12.72 -18.06 -20.29
CA TRP A 295 12.34 -18.46 -18.95
C TRP A 295 11.53 -19.76 -19.00
N PRO A 296 11.78 -20.73 -18.10
CA PRO A 296 11.05 -22.00 -18.09
C PRO A 296 9.54 -21.78 -17.98
N THR A 297 8.76 -22.42 -18.86
CA THR A 297 7.30 -22.27 -18.94
C THR A 297 6.59 -22.65 -17.64
N ASN A 298 7.09 -23.66 -16.92
CA ASN A 298 6.55 -24.11 -15.64
C ASN A 298 6.65 -23.04 -14.53
N LEU A 299 7.58 -22.09 -14.66
CA LEU A 299 7.78 -20.98 -13.74
C LEU A 299 7.22 -19.66 -14.29
N GLY A 300 6.42 -19.71 -15.37
CA GLY A 300 5.89 -18.54 -16.06
C GLY A 300 4.71 -17.83 -15.36
N ASN A 301 4.38 -18.21 -14.13
CA ASN A 301 3.31 -17.62 -13.32
C ASN A 301 3.90 -16.75 -12.18
N ILE A 302 3.06 -16.12 -11.36
CA ILE A 302 3.54 -15.20 -10.29
C ILE A 302 3.72 -15.88 -8.93
N TRP A 303 3.68 -17.22 -8.85
CA TRP A 303 3.89 -17.93 -7.57
C TRP A 303 5.23 -17.62 -6.94
N LEU A 304 6.29 -17.51 -7.76
CA LEU A 304 7.62 -17.21 -7.25
C LEU A 304 7.72 -15.76 -6.73
N GLN A 305 7.03 -14.81 -7.37
CA GLN A 305 6.89 -13.45 -6.83
C GLN A 305 6.17 -13.44 -5.49
N ASN A 306 5.08 -14.21 -5.36
CA ASN A 306 4.32 -14.33 -4.11
C ASN A 306 5.19 -14.92 -2.99
N ALA A 307 5.93 -15.99 -3.26
CA ALA A 307 6.81 -16.62 -2.30
C ALA A 307 7.94 -15.68 -1.86
N LEU A 308 8.62 -15.03 -2.81
CA LEU A 308 9.69 -14.06 -2.51
C LEU A 308 9.15 -12.83 -1.77
N PHE A 309 7.93 -12.39 -2.07
CA PHE A 309 7.26 -11.34 -1.30
C PHE A 309 7.00 -11.75 0.13
N LEU A 310 6.47 -12.95 0.37
CA LEU A 310 6.25 -13.49 1.72
C LEU A 310 7.55 -13.62 2.52
N VAL A 311 8.64 -14.06 1.87
CA VAL A 311 9.96 -14.09 2.50
C VAL A 311 10.43 -12.68 2.85
N LEU A 312 10.33 -11.73 1.92
CA LEU A 312 10.77 -10.35 2.16
C LEU A 312 10.02 -9.70 3.34
N ILE A 313 8.70 -9.85 3.39
CA ILE A 313 7.88 -9.25 4.47
C ILE A 313 8.06 -9.96 5.82
N SER A 314 8.47 -11.23 5.82
CA SER A 314 8.74 -11.98 7.05
C SER A 314 9.86 -11.33 7.85
N PHE A 315 10.78 -10.66 7.15
CA PHE A 315 11.84 -9.83 7.72
C PHE A 315 11.53 -8.32 7.62
N GLY A 316 10.27 -7.95 7.36
CA GLY A 316 9.85 -6.58 7.07
C GLY A 316 10.29 -5.59 8.15
N ILE A 317 10.11 -5.92 9.43
CA ILE A 317 10.55 -5.06 10.55
C ILE A 317 12.04 -4.77 10.49
N ILE A 318 12.86 -5.79 10.19
CA ILE A 318 14.32 -5.66 10.11
C ILE A 318 14.70 -4.78 8.90
N LEU A 319 14.04 -4.99 7.75
CA LEU A 319 14.29 -4.20 6.55
C LEU A 319 13.91 -2.73 6.74
N LEU A 320 12.76 -2.48 7.36
CA LEU A 320 12.18 -1.13 7.53
C LEU A 320 12.92 -0.30 8.60
N THR A 321 13.64 -0.94 9.53
CA THR A 321 14.29 -0.25 10.65
C THR A 321 15.81 -0.19 10.55
N ARG A 322 16.43 -1.09 9.77
CA ARG A 322 17.89 -1.22 9.71
C ARG A 322 18.41 -0.89 8.31
N PRO A 323 19.15 0.23 8.15
CA PRO A 323 19.66 0.65 6.85
C PRO A 323 20.49 -0.45 6.15
N VAL A 324 21.44 -1.07 6.86
CA VAL A 324 22.31 -2.12 6.31
C VAL A 324 21.51 -3.31 5.74
N ALA A 325 20.41 -3.71 6.39
CA ALA A 325 19.57 -4.79 5.89
C ALA A 325 18.89 -4.41 4.56
N THR A 326 18.44 -3.15 4.42
CA THR A 326 17.93 -2.61 3.16
C THR A 326 19.00 -2.61 2.08
N ALA A 327 20.22 -2.17 2.38
CA ALA A 327 21.33 -2.16 1.43
C ALA A 327 21.67 -3.57 0.91
N ILE A 328 21.76 -4.56 1.81
CA ILE A 328 22.04 -5.95 1.44
C ILE A 328 20.97 -6.46 0.48
N VAL A 329 19.69 -6.25 0.79
CA VAL A 329 18.59 -6.68 -0.10
C VAL A 329 18.68 -5.99 -1.47
N PHE A 330 18.98 -4.69 -1.50
CA PHE A 330 19.15 -3.96 -2.76
C PHE A 330 20.32 -4.49 -3.59
N LEU A 331 21.46 -4.79 -2.97
CA LEU A 331 22.63 -5.37 -3.64
C LEU A 331 22.33 -6.78 -4.16
N VAL A 332 21.65 -7.61 -3.37
CA VAL A 332 21.22 -8.96 -3.79
C VAL A 332 20.27 -8.88 -4.99
N ILE A 333 19.26 -7.99 -4.94
CA ILE A 333 18.33 -7.80 -6.05
C ILE A 333 19.05 -7.29 -7.30
N LEU A 334 20.01 -6.35 -7.15
CA LEU A 334 20.80 -5.84 -8.26
C LEU A 334 21.66 -6.94 -8.89
N ALA A 335 22.35 -7.73 -8.07
CA ALA A 335 23.16 -8.87 -8.52
C ALA A 335 22.32 -9.93 -9.25
N LEU A 336 21.15 -10.28 -8.69
CA LEU A 336 20.20 -11.20 -9.33
C LEU A 336 19.70 -10.65 -10.67
N THR A 337 19.34 -9.37 -10.73
CA THR A 337 18.84 -8.73 -11.95
C THR A 337 19.91 -8.73 -13.04
N LEU A 338 21.16 -8.41 -12.68
CA LEU A 338 22.29 -8.46 -13.60
C LEU A 338 22.56 -9.89 -14.08
N GLY A 339 22.68 -10.85 -13.17
CA GLY A 339 22.94 -12.26 -13.52
C GLY A 339 21.86 -12.84 -14.43
N LEU A 340 20.58 -12.60 -14.12
CA LEU A 340 19.47 -13.07 -14.95
C LEU A 340 19.42 -12.40 -16.31
N SER A 341 19.81 -11.12 -16.43
CA SER A 341 19.86 -10.42 -17.71
C SER A 341 20.91 -10.98 -18.68
N ILE A 342 21.96 -11.62 -18.16
CA ILE A 342 23.00 -12.29 -18.96
C ILE A 342 22.52 -13.66 -19.44
N VAL A 343 21.73 -14.37 -18.62
CA VAL A 343 21.28 -15.73 -18.93
C VAL A 343 20.00 -15.73 -19.79
N TYR A 344 19.02 -14.92 -19.41
CA TYR A 344 17.68 -14.93 -20.00
C TYR A 344 17.39 -13.65 -20.77
N ARG A 345 16.53 -13.74 -21.79
CA ARG A 345 16.11 -12.58 -22.60
C ARG A 345 15.01 -11.76 -21.91
N GLY A 346 15.00 -10.45 -22.13
CA GLY A 346 13.99 -9.54 -21.60
C GLY A 346 14.13 -9.27 -20.08
N ARG A 347 13.10 -8.68 -19.46
CA ARG A 347 13.11 -8.34 -18.04
C ARG A 347 12.57 -9.47 -17.16
N VAL A 348 13.21 -10.64 -17.20
CA VAL A 348 12.79 -11.85 -16.46
C VAL A 348 12.61 -11.61 -14.96
N PHE A 349 13.57 -10.93 -14.31
CA PHE A 349 13.44 -10.60 -12.90
C PHE A 349 12.15 -9.81 -12.65
N CYS A 350 11.85 -8.79 -13.46
CA CYS A 350 10.67 -7.96 -13.29
C CYS A 350 9.36 -8.73 -13.57
N LEU A 351 9.39 -9.68 -14.51
CA LEU A 351 8.24 -10.49 -14.90
C LEU A 351 7.89 -11.58 -13.88
N TYR A 352 8.89 -12.27 -13.32
CA TYR A 352 8.67 -13.54 -12.59
C TYR A 352 9.23 -13.58 -11.17
N LEU A 353 10.10 -12.65 -10.77
CA LEU A 353 10.78 -12.70 -9.46
C LEU A 353 10.56 -11.47 -8.59
N CYS A 354 10.40 -10.29 -9.21
CA CYS A 354 10.30 -9.03 -8.50
C CYS A 354 9.09 -9.05 -7.55
N PRO A 355 9.31 -9.05 -6.22
CA PRO A 355 8.21 -9.15 -5.25
C PRO A 355 7.25 -7.97 -5.37
N VAL A 356 7.82 -6.78 -5.56
CA VAL A 356 7.07 -5.54 -5.77
C VAL A 356 6.35 -5.53 -7.12
N GLY A 357 6.99 -6.08 -8.15
CA GLY A 357 6.45 -6.15 -9.51
C GLY A 357 5.17 -6.97 -9.61
N GLY A 358 5.08 -8.08 -8.86
CA GLY A 358 3.90 -8.95 -8.84
C GLY A 358 2.65 -8.26 -8.31
N PHE A 359 2.73 -7.62 -7.13
CA PHE A 359 1.57 -6.91 -6.59
C PHE A 359 1.26 -5.62 -7.36
N LEU A 360 2.28 -4.87 -7.83
CA LEU A 360 2.03 -3.72 -8.69
C LEU A 360 1.33 -4.15 -9.98
N GLY A 361 1.64 -5.35 -10.48
CA GLY A 361 0.92 -6.02 -11.56
C GLY A 361 -0.57 -6.11 -11.26
N THR A 362 -0.95 -6.91 -10.27
CA THR A 362 -2.37 -7.16 -9.95
C THR A 362 -3.12 -5.88 -9.59
N TYR A 363 -2.53 -4.98 -8.79
CA TYR A 363 -3.22 -3.76 -8.36
C TYR A 363 -3.34 -2.71 -9.47
N SER A 364 -2.42 -2.70 -10.45
CA SER A 364 -2.53 -1.80 -11.61
C SER A 364 -3.77 -2.03 -12.47
N MET A 365 -4.45 -3.17 -12.31
CA MET A 365 -5.75 -3.43 -12.91
C MET A 365 -6.82 -2.42 -12.49
N ALA A 366 -6.70 -1.84 -11.29
CA ALA A 366 -7.60 -0.80 -10.81
C ALA A 366 -7.15 0.63 -11.18
N SER A 367 -5.93 0.82 -11.69
CA SER A 367 -5.39 2.15 -11.96
C SER A 367 -6.13 2.95 -13.05
N CYS A 368 -6.02 4.27 -12.97
CA CYS A 368 -6.63 5.23 -13.90
C CYS A 368 -5.86 5.42 -15.22
N THR A 369 -4.68 4.83 -15.38
CA THR A 369 -3.89 4.88 -16.63
C THR A 369 -3.70 3.51 -17.24
N GLU A 370 -3.73 3.41 -18.57
CA GLU A 370 -3.38 2.19 -19.30
C GLU A 370 -2.61 2.48 -20.58
N LEU A 371 -1.79 1.51 -21.03
CA LEU A 371 -1.20 1.53 -22.36
C LEU A 371 -1.90 0.47 -23.22
N ARG A 372 -2.49 0.88 -24.35
CA ARG A 372 -3.27 0.02 -25.25
C ARG A 372 -3.08 0.40 -26.71
N ALA A 373 -3.51 -0.47 -27.61
CA ALA A 373 -3.67 -0.14 -29.02
C ALA A 373 -4.78 0.92 -29.18
N VAL A 374 -4.59 1.86 -30.09
CA VAL A 374 -5.63 2.83 -30.48
C VAL A 374 -6.73 2.08 -31.25
N ASP A 375 -6.33 1.33 -32.28
CA ASP A 375 -7.20 0.42 -33.03
C ASP A 375 -6.66 -1.03 -33.03
N PRO A 376 -7.36 -1.98 -32.38
CA PRO A 376 -6.98 -3.40 -32.42
C PRO A 376 -6.94 -4.02 -33.83
N GLU A 377 -7.73 -3.53 -34.80
CA GLU A 377 -7.76 -4.11 -36.15
C GLU A 377 -6.47 -3.81 -36.92
N VAL A 378 -5.96 -2.57 -36.85
CA VAL A 378 -4.63 -2.20 -37.38
C VAL A 378 -3.54 -3.10 -36.79
N CYS A 379 -3.65 -3.42 -35.50
CA CYS A 379 -2.75 -4.36 -34.87
C CYS A 379 -2.85 -5.77 -35.46
N LYS A 380 -4.03 -6.28 -35.80
CA LYS A 380 -4.20 -7.62 -36.39
C LYS A 380 -3.59 -7.70 -37.78
N GLU A 381 -3.85 -6.73 -38.64
CA GLU A 381 -3.35 -6.67 -40.02
C GLU A 381 -1.82 -6.52 -40.11
N HIS A 382 -1.22 -5.77 -39.18
CA HIS A 382 0.22 -5.54 -39.16
C HIS A 382 1.01 -6.83 -38.87
N LYS A 383 1.64 -7.46 -39.88
CA LYS A 383 2.29 -8.78 -39.75
C LYS A 383 3.61 -8.77 -39.00
N GLU A 384 4.40 -7.69 -39.11
CA GLU A 384 5.76 -7.60 -38.52
C GLU A 384 5.74 -7.49 -37.00
N LYS A 385 4.67 -6.92 -36.42
CA LYS A 385 4.49 -6.78 -34.96
C LYS A 385 5.70 -6.15 -34.25
N CYS A 386 6.29 -5.10 -34.83
CA CYS A 386 7.49 -4.41 -34.31
C CYS A 386 7.42 -4.01 -32.83
N CYS A 387 6.23 -3.74 -32.28
CA CYS A 387 6.03 -3.49 -30.85
C CYS A 387 6.45 -4.65 -29.93
N LEU A 388 6.45 -5.88 -30.44
CA LEU A 388 6.86 -7.10 -29.73
C LEU A 388 8.30 -7.48 -30.08
N VAL A 389 8.64 -7.53 -31.38
CA VAL A 389 9.91 -8.07 -31.88
C VAL A 389 11.03 -7.02 -32.03
N GLY A 390 10.69 -5.74 -31.98
CA GLY A 390 11.59 -4.62 -32.22
C GLY A 390 11.45 -3.99 -33.60
N GLY A 391 11.90 -2.75 -33.73
CA GLY A 391 11.97 -2.01 -34.99
C GLY A 391 13.19 -1.09 -35.03
N GLU A 392 13.34 -0.28 -36.07
CA GLU A 392 14.48 0.63 -36.22
C GLU A 392 14.50 1.73 -35.15
N ASP A 393 13.33 2.22 -34.76
CA ASP A 393 13.17 3.34 -33.83
C ASP A 393 13.05 2.95 -32.36
N GLY A 394 12.87 1.67 -32.04
CA GLY A 394 12.66 1.22 -30.67
C GLY A 394 12.85 -0.27 -30.46
N TRP A 395 13.10 -0.66 -29.21
CA TRP A 395 13.33 -2.05 -28.84
C TRP A 395 12.02 -2.87 -28.83
N GLY A 396 12.14 -4.19 -28.96
CA GLY A 396 11.02 -5.11 -28.71
C GLY A 396 10.54 -5.02 -27.25
N CYS A 397 9.30 -5.41 -26.98
CA CYS A 397 8.70 -5.31 -25.64
C CYS A 397 9.54 -6.10 -24.61
N PRO A 398 10.19 -5.45 -23.63
CA PRO A 398 11.00 -6.15 -22.63
C PRO A 398 10.19 -7.07 -21.70
N TRP A 399 8.87 -6.88 -21.67
CA TRP A 399 7.90 -7.65 -20.90
C TRP A 399 7.19 -8.74 -21.73
N GLY A 400 7.58 -8.92 -23.00
CA GLY A 400 6.99 -9.92 -23.89
C GLY A 400 5.50 -9.72 -24.19
N GLN A 401 4.98 -8.50 -24.02
CA GLN A 401 3.56 -8.20 -24.21
C GLN A 401 3.27 -7.74 -25.64
N TYR A 402 2.25 -8.34 -26.24
CA TYR A 402 1.73 -7.89 -27.54
C TYR A 402 0.52 -6.98 -27.37
N VAL A 403 0.71 -5.70 -27.69
CA VAL A 403 -0.29 -4.62 -27.47
C VAL A 403 -1.65 -4.93 -28.09
N GLY A 404 -1.69 -5.58 -29.26
CA GLY A 404 -2.95 -5.91 -29.95
C GLY A 404 -3.84 -6.94 -29.22
N LYS A 405 -3.28 -7.70 -28.27
CA LYS A 405 -4.04 -8.67 -27.44
C LYS A 405 -4.13 -8.26 -25.97
N MET A 406 -3.55 -7.12 -25.58
CA MET A 406 -3.53 -6.68 -24.20
C MET A 406 -4.92 -6.21 -23.75
N ASP A 407 -5.46 -6.90 -22.76
CA ASP A 407 -6.73 -6.57 -22.11
C ASP A 407 -6.56 -6.07 -20.67
N ARG A 408 -5.36 -6.20 -20.08
CA ARG A 408 -5.06 -5.90 -18.67
C ARG A 408 -3.68 -5.27 -18.48
N ASN A 409 -3.54 -4.46 -17.42
CA ASN A 409 -2.27 -3.80 -17.08
C ASN A 409 -1.25 -4.72 -16.37
N ASN A 410 -1.68 -5.85 -15.82
CA ASN A 410 -0.90 -6.65 -14.88
C ASN A 410 0.48 -7.10 -15.36
N TYR A 411 0.63 -7.40 -16.65
CA TYR A 411 1.91 -7.83 -17.23
C TYR A 411 2.64 -6.73 -18.01
N CYS A 412 2.06 -5.54 -18.17
CA CYS A 412 2.71 -4.43 -18.88
C CYS A 412 3.54 -3.60 -17.91
N GLY A 413 4.86 -3.51 -18.08
CA GLY A 413 5.70 -2.65 -17.22
C GLY A 413 5.67 -1.15 -17.56
N LEU A 414 4.78 -0.71 -18.45
CA LEU A 414 4.66 0.68 -18.92
C LEU A 414 5.99 1.29 -19.43
N CYS A 415 6.89 0.46 -19.99
CA CYS A 415 8.21 0.91 -20.44
C CYS A 415 8.21 1.80 -21.71
N THR A 416 7.06 1.99 -22.35
CA THR A 416 6.84 2.81 -23.56
C THR A 416 7.61 2.44 -24.85
N GLU A 417 8.47 1.41 -24.86
CA GLU A 417 9.19 1.00 -26.10
C GLU A 417 8.24 0.70 -27.27
N CYS A 418 7.13 0.01 -27.00
CA CYS A 418 6.12 -0.27 -28.02
C CYS A 418 5.52 0.97 -28.72
N ILE A 419 5.58 2.17 -28.11
CA ILE A 419 5.16 3.44 -28.73
C ILE A 419 6.21 3.90 -29.74
N LYS A 420 7.51 3.69 -29.43
CA LYS A 420 8.64 4.03 -30.31
C LYS A 420 8.75 3.06 -31.48
N SER A 421 8.59 1.76 -31.21
CA SER A 421 8.76 0.70 -32.20
C SER A 421 7.55 0.52 -33.13
N CYS A 422 6.44 1.25 -32.94
CA CYS A 422 5.24 1.09 -33.76
C CYS A 422 5.27 2.01 -34.99
N PRO A 423 5.47 1.49 -36.22
CA PRO A 423 5.50 2.33 -37.42
C PRO A 423 4.12 2.89 -37.80
N LYS A 424 3.04 2.31 -37.26
CA LYS A 424 1.66 2.72 -37.53
C LYS A 424 1.12 3.76 -36.54
N ASP A 425 1.94 4.22 -35.58
CA ASP A 425 1.54 5.15 -34.51
C ASP A 425 0.26 4.73 -33.75
N ASN A 426 0.04 3.41 -33.63
CA ASN A 426 -1.22 2.82 -33.17
C ASN A 426 -1.19 2.41 -31.68
N VAL A 427 -0.28 2.99 -30.88
CA VAL A 427 -0.13 2.66 -29.45
C VAL A 427 -0.16 3.95 -28.65
N SER A 428 -1.01 4.01 -27.63
CA SER A 428 -1.13 5.19 -26.78
C SER A 428 -1.33 4.87 -25.29
N ILE A 429 -1.15 5.90 -24.47
CA ILE A 429 -1.48 5.91 -23.05
C ILE A 429 -2.84 6.59 -22.88
N PHE A 430 -3.76 5.93 -22.19
CA PHE A 430 -5.12 6.37 -21.98
C PHE A 430 -5.40 6.64 -20.50
N LEU A 431 -6.18 7.69 -20.21
CA LEU A 431 -6.91 7.79 -18.95
C LEU A 431 -8.21 6.99 -19.04
N ARG A 432 -8.49 6.24 -17.98
CA ARG A 432 -9.66 5.39 -17.82
C ARG A 432 -10.22 5.50 -16.40
N PRO A 433 -11.50 5.14 -16.18
CA PRO A 433 -12.05 5.07 -14.83
C PRO A 433 -11.31 4.04 -13.96
N PHE A 434 -11.17 4.36 -12.66
CA PHE A 434 -10.60 3.46 -11.66
C PHE A 434 -11.34 2.11 -11.64
N GLY A 435 -10.62 0.99 -11.69
CA GLY A 435 -11.22 -0.35 -11.62
C GLY A 435 -11.70 -0.94 -12.94
N SER A 436 -11.09 -0.58 -14.07
CA SER A 436 -11.57 -0.97 -15.41
C SER A 436 -11.21 -2.41 -15.82
N ASP A 437 -9.98 -2.86 -15.55
CA ASP A 437 -9.55 -4.25 -15.83
C ASP A 437 -10.05 -5.15 -14.70
N ARG A 438 -11.03 -6.02 -14.95
CA ARG A 438 -11.78 -6.69 -13.86
C ARG A 438 -11.60 -8.21 -13.79
N LYS A 439 -10.81 -8.78 -14.70
CA LYS A 439 -10.74 -10.23 -14.92
C LYS A 439 -9.39 -10.78 -14.46
N LEU A 440 -9.36 -11.47 -13.33
CA LEU A 440 -8.21 -12.30 -12.97
C LEU A 440 -8.29 -13.61 -13.76
N LYS A 441 -7.14 -14.20 -14.10
CA LYS A 441 -7.08 -15.39 -14.98
C LYS A 441 -6.54 -16.65 -14.30
N SER A 442 -5.95 -16.53 -13.12
CA SER A 442 -5.28 -17.66 -12.47
C SER A 442 -5.27 -17.55 -10.95
N LEU A 443 -5.02 -18.69 -10.27
CA LEU A 443 -5.01 -18.74 -8.81
C LEU A 443 -3.83 -17.99 -8.19
N ASP A 444 -2.67 -17.94 -8.84
CA ASP A 444 -1.52 -17.15 -8.40
C ASP A 444 -1.84 -15.65 -8.34
N GLU A 445 -2.61 -15.13 -9.31
CA GLU A 445 -3.12 -13.76 -9.29
C GLU A 445 -4.10 -13.54 -8.10
N VAL A 446 -5.00 -14.50 -7.85
CA VAL A 446 -5.92 -14.44 -6.69
C VAL A 446 -5.15 -14.44 -5.38
N PHE A 447 -4.24 -15.39 -5.19
CA PHE A 447 -3.43 -15.50 -3.97
C PHE A 447 -2.61 -14.24 -3.75
N ASN A 448 -2.06 -13.63 -4.81
CA ASN A 448 -1.36 -12.36 -4.68
C ASN A 448 -2.26 -11.26 -4.07
N VAL A 449 -3.51 -11.11 -4.55
CA VAL A 449 -4.46 -10.13 -4.01
C VAL A 449 -4.76 -10.40 -2.53
N LEU A 450 -5.01 -11.66 -2.17
CA LEU A 450 -5.34 -12.07 -0.80
C LEU A 450 -4.15 -11.91 0.15
N ILE A 451 -2.95 -12.33 -0.27
CA ILE A 451 -1.69 -12.13 0.46
C ILE A 451 -1.50 -10.64 0.74
N MET A 452 -1.60 -9.78 -0.28
CA MET A 452 -1.39 -8.34 -0.10
C MET A 452 -2.35 -7.70 0.91
N LEU A 453 -3.60 -8.15 0.96
CA LEU A 453 -4.57 -7.67 1.93
C LEU A 453 -4.25 -8.14 3.36
N MET A 454 -3.93 -9.42 3.52
CA MET A 454 -3.59 -9.99 4.83
C MET A 454 -2.26 -9.49 5.37
N VAL A 455 -1.31 -9.16 4.50
CA VAL A 455 -0.05 -8.54 4.91
C VAL A 455 -0.27 -7.13 5.42
N ALA A 456 -1.18 -6.37 4.81
CA ALA A 456 -1.57 -5.06 5.35
C ALA A 456 -2.21 -5.18 6.74
N LEU A 457 -2.99 -6.25 6.97
CA LEU A 457 -3.56 -6.55 8.28
C LEU A 457 -2.47 -6.87 9.30
N VAL A 458 -1.54 -7.78 8.97
CA VAL A 458 -0.39 -8.13 9.82
C VAL A 458 0.44 -6.89 10.15
N PHE A 459 0.79 -6.06 9.16
CA PHE A 459 1.56 -4.84 9.41
C PHE A 459 0.79 -3.82 10.23
N THR A 460 -0.53 -3.71 10.07
CA THR A 460 -1.35 -2.86 10.93
C THR A 460 -1.25 -3.33 12.39
N ILE A 461 -1.38 -4.64 12.64
CA ILE A 461 -1.29 -5.22 13.99
C ILE A 461 0.12 -5.05 14.57
N THR A 462 1.15 -5.42 13.82
CA THR A 462 2.54 -5.40 14.27
C THR A 462 3.08 -3.99 14.43
N MET A 463 2.81 -3.07 13.48
CA MET A 463 3.48 -1.77 13.43
C MET A 463 2.67 -0.61 14.00
N LEU A 464 1.34 -0.64 13.85
CA LEU A 464 0.47 0.43 14.34
C LEU A 464 -0.22 0.07 15.66
N GLY A 465 -0.40 -1.22 15.94
CA GLY A 465 -1.06 -1.72 17.14
C GLY A 465 -0.24 -1.54 18.43
N PRO A 466 -0.87 -1.62 19.61
CA PRO A 466 -0.24 -1.37 20.90
C PRO A 466 0.57 -2.56 21.46
N TRP A 467 0.56 -3.71 20.78
CA TRP A 467 1.09 -4.97 21.31
C TRP A 467 2.62 -5.07 21.19
N SER A 468 3.34 -4.75 22.28
CA SER A 468 4.81 -4.85 22.36
C SER A 468 5.34 -6.25 22.05
N GLU A 469 4.65 -7.28 22.52
CA GLU A 469 5.11 -8.68 22.37
C GLU A 469 5.18 -9.12 20.91
N ILE A 470 4.21 -8.69 20.09
CA ILE A 470 4.20 -8.98 18.65
C ILE A 470 5.37 -8.25 17.96
N LYS A 471 5.65 -7.00 18.33
CA LYS A 471 6.80 -6.23 17.81
C LYS A 471 8.13 -6.89 18.16
N GLN A 472 8.28 -7.34 19.41
CA GLN A 472 9.48 -8.03 19.88
C GLN A 472 9.67 -9.39 19.19
N ALA A 473 8.58 -10.15 18.99
CA ALA A 473 8.60 -11.39 18.23
C ALA A 473 9.07 -11.16 16.79
N ALA A 474 8.61 -10.09 16.13
CA ALA A 474 9.01 -9.73 14.78
C ALA A 474 10.43 -9.14 14.67
N ASN A 475 11.00 -8.61 15.75
CA ASN A 475 12.35 -8.04 15.82
C ASN A 475 13.37 -9.02 16.42
N VAL A 476 13.42 -10.23 15.88
CA VAL A 476 14.24 -11.36 16.38
C VAL A 476 15.72 -11.03 16.58
N THR A 477 16.26 -10.14 15.75
CA THR A 477 17.67 -9.77 15.77
C THR A 477 18.04 -8.87 16.96
N GLU A 478 17.07 -8.24 17.61
CA GLU A 478 17.28 -7.50 18.86
C GLU A 478 16.75 -8.28 20.07
N SER A 479 15.55 -8.87 19.96
CA SER A 479 14.95 -9.64 21.06
C SER A 479 15.67 -10.96 21.34
N ARG A 480 16.36 -11.52 20.34
CA ARG A 480 17.01 -12.84 20.35
C ARG A 480 16.05 -14.00 20.66
N GLN A 481 14.73 -13.76 20.57
CA GLN A 481 13.69 -14.73 20.86
C GLN A 481 13.31 -15.54 19.60
N LEU A 482 14.07 -16.58 19.30
CA LEU A 482 13.84 -17.40 18.11
C LEU A 482 12.47 -18.09 18.09
N MET A 483 11.99 -18.60 19.22
CA MET A 483 10.69 -19.29 19.28
C MET A 483 9.52 -18.34 19.02
N SER A 484 9.52 -17.16 19.64
CA SER A 484 8.53 -16.11 19.39
C SER A 484 8.53 -15.68 17.92
N PHE A 485 9.71 -15.56 17.31
CA PHE A 485 9.85 -15.24 15.90
C PHE A 485 9.27 -16.34 14.99
N PHE A 486 9.59 -17.61 15.22
CA PHE A 486 9.02 -18.71 14.43
C PHE A 486 7.50 -18.83 14.61
N ALA A 487 6.99 -18.61 15.82
CA ALA A 487 5.54 -18.55 16.06
C ALA A 487 4.89 -17.39 15.29
N TYR A 488 5.51 -16.21 15.29
CA TYR A 488 5.09 -15.07 14.49
C TYR A 488 5.08 -15.41 12.99
N LEU A 489 6.17 -15.98 12.46
CA LEU A 489 6.26 -16.40 11.06
C LEU A 489 5.20 -17.44 10.69
N ALA A 490 5.03 -18.46 11.54
CA ALA A 490 4.01 -19.49 11.34
C ALA A 490 2.61 -18.87 11.31
N GLY A 491 2.33 -17.90 12.19
CA GLY A 491 1.08 -17.15 12.20
C GLY A 491 0.85 -16.36 10.91
N VAL A 492 1.86 -15.61 10.45
CA VAL A 492 1.80 -14.83 9.20
C VAL A 492 1.59 -15.74 7.99
N MET A 493 2.35 -16.83 7.88
CA MET A 493 2.25 -17.78 6.76
C MET A 493 0.91 -18.52 6.79
N SER A 494 0.46 -18.97 7.96
CA SER A 494 -0.83 -19.64 8.11
C SER A 494 -1.98 -18.72 7.74
N LEU A 495 -1.96 -17.46 8.19
CA LEU A 495 -2.99 -16.49 7.85
C LEU A 495 -3.04 -16.19 6.35
N THR A 496 -1.89 -15.93 5.75
CA THR A 496 -1.77 -15.44 4.37
C THR A 496 -1.91 -16.52 3.30
N VAL A 497 -1.46 -17.75 3.56
CA VAL A 497 -1.45 -18.85 2.58
C VAL A 497 -2.59 -19.84 2.81
N VAL A 498 -3.00 -20.07 4.06
CA VAL A 498 -3.93 -21.16 4.39
C VAL A 498 -5.29 -20.62 4.82
N LEU A 499 -5.36 -19.89 5.93
CA LEU A 499 -6.62 -19.53 6.59
C LEU A 499 -7.46 -18.60 5.72
N PHE A 500 -6.93 -17.43 5.34
CA PHE A 500 -7.74 -16.46 4.60
C PHE A 500 -8.03 -16.91 3.16
N PRO A 501 -7.06 -17.46 2.38
CA PRO A 501 -7.37 -18.08 1.10
C PRO A 501 -8.36 -19.23 1.23
N GLY A 502 -8.26 -20.09 2.24
CA GLY A 502 -9.21 -21.17 2.50
C GLY A 502 -10.62 -20.66 2.72
N ILE A 503 -10.80 -19.67 3.61
CA ILE A 503 -12.07 -18.99 3.86
C ILE A 503 -12.62 -18.36 2.57
N PHE A 504 -11.77 -17.69 1.79
CA PHE A 504 -12.16 -17.06 0.53
C PHE A 504 -12.61 -18.07 -0.54
N LEU A 505 -11.90 -19.18 -0.69
CA LEU A 505 -12.25 -20.23 -1.65
C LEU A 505 -13.53 -20.94 -1.24
N LEU A 506 -13.73 -21.20 0.06
CA LEU A 506 -14.99 -21.71 0.61
C LEU A 506 -16.14 -20.73 0.35
N ALA A 507 -15.94 -19.45 0.64
CA ALA A 507 -16.90 -18.38 0.36
C ALA A 507 -17.26 -18.32 -1.13
N SER A 508 -16.29 -18.48 -2.02
CA SER A 508 -16.49 -18.52 -3.48
C SER A 508 -17.27 -19.76 -3.93
N LYS A 509 -17.03 -20.92 -3.31
CA LYS A 509 -17.79 -22.16 -3.55
C LYS A 509 -19.24 -22.02 -3.07
N THR A 510 -19.47 -21.44 -1.90
CA THR A 510 -20.81 -21.15 -1.39
C THR A 510 -21.55 -20.16 -2.29
N ALA A 511 -20.86 -19.10 -2.73
CA ALA A 511 -21.40 -18.12 -3.67
C ALA A 511 -21.83 -18.77 -4.99
N GLN A 512 -21.02 -19.70 -5.51
CA GLN A 512 -21.32 -20.47 -6.71
C GLN A 512 -22.57 -21.35 -6.52
N SER A 513 -22.69 -22.03 -5.38
CA SER A 513 -23.88 -22.84 -5.04
C SER A 513 -25.15 -21.98 -4.98
N LEU A 514 -25.11 -20.84 -4.29
CA LEU A 514 -26.23 -19.89 -4.20
C LEU A 514 -26.63 -19.31 -5.56
N ALA A 515 -25.70 -19.21 -6.50
CA ALA A 515 -25.93 -18.74 -7.85
C ALA A 515 -26.51 -19.81 -8.80
N GLY A 516 -26.76 -21.03 -8.31
CA GLY A 516 -27.35 -22.12 -9.09
C GLY A 516 -26.34 -22.99 -9.86
N GLY A 517 -25.05 -22.89 -9.56
CA GLY A 517 -24.03 -23.86 -10.01
C GLY A 517 -23.68 -23.90 -11.50
N LYS A 518 -24.29 -23.06 -12.35
CA LYS A 518 -24.08 -23.05 -13.81
C LYS A 518 -22.65 -22.69 -14.24
N VAL A 519 -21.89 -22.04 -13.37
CA VAL A 519 -20.51 -21.60 -13.62
C VAL A 519 -19.58 -22.29 -12.63
N GLY A 520 -18.37 -22.64 -13.06
CA GLY A 520 -17.36 -23.24 -12.18
C GLY A 520 -16.97 -22.32 -11.02
N TRP A 521 -16.74 -22.89 -9.83
CA TRP A 521 -16.37 -22.14 -8.63
C TRP A 521 -15.06 -21.33 -8.79
N ARG A 522 -14.12 -21.79 -9.62
CA ARG A 522 -12.86 -21.09 -9.90
C ARG A 522 -13.09 -19.75 -10.59
N GLU A 523 -13.99 -19.72 -11.57
CA GLU A 523 -14.36 -18.47 -12.25
C GLU A 523 -15.03 -17.49 -11.28
N VAL A 524 -15.92 -18.00 -10.40
CA VAL A 524 -16.51 -17.19 -9.32
C VAL A 524 -15.41 -16.63 -8.41
N ALA A 525 -14.43 -17.44 -8.02
CA ALA A 525 -13.29 -17.00 -7.22
C ALA A 525 -12.47 -15.91 -7.93
N TYR A 526 -12.19 -16.05 -9.23
CA TYR A 526 -11.47 -15.04 -10.02
C TYR A 526 -12.20 -13.70 -10.08
N ARG A 527 -13.55 -13.71 -10.15
CA ARG A 527 -14.35 -12.47 -10.14
C ARG A 527 -14.51 -11.87 -8.75
N ALA A 528 -14.72 -12.73 -7.73
CA ALA A 528 -14.85 -12.31 -6.34
C ALA A 528 -13.56 -11.69 -5.80
N ALA A 529 -12.39 -12.24 -6.18
CA ALA A 529 -11.09 -11.74 -5.73
C ALA A 529 -10.85 -10.29 -6.16
N TYR A 530 -11.48 -9.85 -7.26
CA TYR A 530 -11.37 -8.46 -7.73
C TYR A 530 -11.89 -7.44 -6.71
N ILE A 531 -12.87 -7.80 -5.87
CA ILE A 531 -13.40 -6.93 -4.80
C ILE A 531 -12.27 -6.45 -3.89
N PHE A 532 -11.29 -7.33 -3.64
CA PHE A 532 -10.19 -7.08 -2.73
C PHE A 532 -9.05 -6.26 -3.32
N ILE A 533 -9.02 -6.01 -4.65
CA ILE A 533 -8.01 -5.12 -5.25
C ILE A 533 -8.25 -3.67 -4.81
N PRO A 534 -9.43 -3.04 -5.04
CA PRO A 534 -9.71 -1.71 -4.51
C PRO A 534 -9.60 -1.64 -2.99
N VAL A 535 -10.20 -2.60 -2.26
CA VAL A 535 -10.12 -2.63 -0.79
C VAL A 535 -8.65 -2.64 -0.33
N GLY A 536 -7.82 -3.50 -0.93
CA GLY A 536 -6.40 -3.57 -0.62
C GLY A 536 -5.65 -2.28 -0.91
N ILE A 537 -5.90 -1.62 -2.05
CA ILE A 537 -5.28 -0.32 -2.37
C ILE A 537 -5.58 0.70 -1.28
N PHE A 538 -6.86 0.88 -0.92
CA PHE A 538 -7.26 1.88 0.07
C PHE A 538 -6.81 1.53 1.49
N VAL A 539 -6.76 0.25 1.86
CA VAL A 539 -6.18 -0.21 3.12
C VAL A 539 -4.69 0.10 3.19
N TRP A 540 -3.92 -0.13 2.12
CA TRP A 540 -2.50 0.23 2.10
C TRP A 540 -2.28 1.74 2.19
N ILE A 541 -3.15 2.55 1.58
CA ILE A 541 -3.13 4.02 1.74
C ILE A 541 -3.41 4.39 3.19
N ALA A 542 -4.44 3.79 3.81
CA ALA A 542 -4.79 4.02 5.21
C ALA A 542 -3.64 3.63 6.16
N PHE A 543 -2.97 2.50 5.91
CA PHE A 543 -1.80 2.06 6.68
C PHE A 543 -0.62 3.02 6.56
N SER A 544 -0.37 3.60 5.38
CA SER A 544 0.76 4.52 5.16
C SER A 544 0.51 5.94 5.68
N LEU A 545 -0.75 6.30 5.94
CA LEU A 545 -1.12 7.65 6.37
C LEU A 545 -0.38 8.14 7.64
N PRO A 546 -0.35 7.37 8.75
CA PRO A 546 0.39 7.79 9.95
C PRO A 546 1.89 7.90 9.69
N GLN A 547 2.45 7.07 8.79
CA GLN A 547 3.87 7.11 8.50
C GLN A 547 4.28 8.44 7.85
N VAL A 548 3.41 9.04 7.04
CA VAL A 548 3.70 10.35 6.43
C VAL A 548 3.30 11.49 7.37
N MET A 549 2.07 11.51 7.88
CA MET A 549 1.55 12.64 8.67
C MET A 549 2.34 12.89 9.96
N ILE A 550 2.93 11.84 10.55
CA ILE A 550 3.73 11.96 11.77
C ILE A 550 5.20 12.27 11.45
N ASN A 551 5.76 11.59 10.45
CA ASN A 551 7.20 11.57 10.23
C ASN A 551 7.69 12.47 9.08
N TYR A 552 6.82 13.31 8.48
CA TYR A 552 7.21 14.15 7.34
C TYR A 552 8.36 15.12 7.68
N SER A 553 8.47 15.56 8.94
CA SER A 553 9.57 16.42 9.40
C SER A 553 10.94 15.79 9.15
N TYR A 554 11.06 14.48 9.36
CA TYR A 554 12.31 13.75 9.11
C TYR A 554 12.73 13.78 7.64
N ILE A 555 11.80 13.96 6.70
CA ILE A 555 12.12 14.10 5.27
C ILE A 555 13.00 15.33 5.05
N PHE A 556 12.71 16.44 5.72
CA PHE A 556 13.51 17.67 5.61
C PHE A 556 14.85 17.54 6.33
N SER A 557 14.86 16.92 7.52
CA SER A 557 16.10 16.68 8.27
C SER A 557 17.10 15.84 7.48
N VAL A 558 16.67 14.69 6.93
CA VAL A 558 17.57 13.79 6.18
C VAL A 558 17.90 14.31 4.78
N LEU A 559 17.18 15.30 4.25
CA LEU A 559 17.57 15.94 2.99
C LEU A 559 18.74 16.90 3.21
N SER A 560 18.78 17.57 4.36
CA SER A 560 19.92 18.39 4.81
C SER A 560 21.12 17.54 5.27
N ASP A 561 20.86 16.41 5.95
CA ASP A 561 21.88 15.48 6.44
C ASP A 561 21.65 14.03 5.95
N PRO A 562 21.91 13.73 4.67
CA PRO A 562 21.59 12.43 4.07
C PRO A 562 22.40 11.24 4.61
N LEU A 563 23.58 11.51 5.18
CA LEU A 563 24.43 10.49 5.78
C LEU A 563 24.32 10.46 7.30
N GLY A 564 23.69 11.46 7.93
CA GLY A 564 23.64 11.57 9.38
C GLY A 564 25.00 11.93 9.99
N LEU A 565 25.82 12.68 9.26
CA LEU A 565 27.19 13.06 9.64
C LEU A 565 27.25 14.48 10.26
N GLY A 566 26.11 15.10 10.52
CA GLY A 566 26.01 16.47 11.02
C GLY A 566 26.10 17.52 9.91
N TRP A 567 25.73 17.17 8.68
CA TRP A 567 25.63 18.14 7.58
C TRP A 567 24.36 18.98 7.71
N ASP A 568 24.37 20.17 7.11
CA ASP A 568 23.17 20.98 6.95
C ASP A 568 23.12 21.64 5.58
N LEU A 569 22.95 20.82 4.54
CA LEU A 569 23.05 21.27 3.15
C LEU A 569 21.97 22.29 2.75
N LEU A 570 20.82 22.28 3.43
CA LEU A 570 19.64 23.10 3.10
C LEU A 570 19.16 23.99 4.25
N GLY A 571 19.85 24.03 5.40
CA GLY A 571 19.40 24.78 6.58
C GLY A 571 18.28 24.10 7.37
N THR A 572 17.97 22.83 7.10
CA THR A 572 16.84 22.09 7.68
C THR A 572 17.23 20.84 8.47
N ALA A 573 18.50 20.67 8.85
CA ALA A 573 18.95 19.51 9.63
C ALA A 573 18.15 19.36 10.94
N ASP A 574 17.94 20.47 11.64
CA ASP A 574 17.21 20.55 12.93
C ASP A 574 15.72 20.89 12.76
N TYR A 575 15.12 20.53 11.63
CA TYR A 575 13.69 20.78 11.40
C TYR A 575 12.83 20.16 12.54
N PRO A 576 11.99 20.95 13.23
CA PRO A 576 11.33 20.49 14.44
C PRO A 576 10.34 19.37 14.16
N PHE A 577 10.30 18.38 15.06
CA PHE A 577 9.30 17.32 15.01
C PHE A 577 7.92 17.90 15.37
N LYS A 578 7.05 18.03 14.36
CA LYS A 578 5.69 18.54 14.52
C LYS A 578 4.73 17.72 13.67
N PRO A 579 4.04 16.71 14.24
CA PRO A 579 3.04 15.93 13.53
C PRO A 579 1.95 16.79 12.88
N PHE A 580 1.47 16.39 11.71
CA PHE A 580 0.43 17.09 10.95
C PHE A 580 -0.96 16.56 11.33
N TYR A 581 -1.67 17.26 12.22
CA TYR A 581 -3.05 16.93 12.67
C TYR A 581 -3.28 15.43 12.96
N PRO A 582 -2.47 14.83 13.85
CA PRO A 582 -2.47 13.39 14.06
C PRO A 582 -3.82 12.83 14.55
N GLU A 583 -4.63 13.61 15.25
CA GLU A 583 -5.96 13.26 15.75
C GLU A 583 -6.97 12.95 14.63
N THR A 584 -6.72 13.45 13.42
CA THR A 584 -7.60 13.21 12.25
C THR A 584 -7.32 11.87 11.56
N ILE A 585 -6.17 11.24 11.84
CA ILE A 585 -5.71 10.02 11.17
C ILE A 585 -6.77 8.91 11.21
N PRO A 586 -7.35 8.52 12.37
CA PRO A 586 -8.35 7.45 12.42
C PRO A 586 -9.57 7.73 11.54
N ALA A 587 -10.03 8.98 11.50
CA ALA A 587 -11.19 9.37 10.69
C ALA A 587 -10.89 9.24 9.19
N ILE A 588 -9.73 9.72 8.74
CA ILE A 588 -9.29 9.59 7.34
C ILE A 588 -9.12 8.11 6.97
N GLN A 589 -8.50 7.30 7.85
CA GLN A 589 -8.38 5.85 7.66
C GLN A 589 -9.76 5.19 7.48
N GLY A 590 -10.74 5.55 8.31
CA GLY A 590 -12.13 5.08 8.17
C GLY A 590 -12.74 5.40 6.81
N VAL A 591 -12.64 6.65 6.36
CA VAL A 591 -13.15 7.09 5.04
C VAL A 591 -12.47 6.34 3.89
N LEU A 592 -11.15 6.14 3.96
CA LEU A 592 -10.39 5.41 2.96
C LEU A 592 -10.87 3.96 2.84
N VAL A 593 -10.98 3.24 3.96
CA VAL A 593 -11.42 1.83 3.95
C VAL A 593 -12.86 1.70 3.44
N LEU A 594 -13.76 2.61 3.80
CA LEU A 594 -15.13 2.65 3.26
C LEU A 594 -15.15 2.93 1.74
N THR A 595 -14.27 3.81 1.26
CA THR A 595 -14.11 4.09 -0.17
C THR A 595 -13.60 2.85 -0.91
N GLY A 596 -12.67 2.11 -0.30
CA GLY A 596 -12.21 0.81 -0.78
C GLY A 596 -13.34 -0.20 -0.89
N LEU A 597 -14.22 -0.28 0.11
CA LEU A 597 -15.40 -1.14 0.10
C LEU A 597 -16.35 -0.76 -1.05
N PHE A 598 -16.64 0.54 -1.21
CA PHE A 598 -17.51 1.03 -2.29
C PHE A 598 -16.99 0.63 -3.68
N PHE A 599 -15.71 0.93 -3.97
CA PHE A 599 -15.11 0.56 -5.26
C PHE A 599 -14.99 -0.96 -5.41
N GLY A 600 -14.64 -1.68 -4.34
CA GLY A 600 -14.54 -3.14 -4.34
C GLY A 600 -15.87 -3.79 -4.76
N LEU A 601 -16.97 -3.42 -4.10
CA LEU A 601 -18.29 -3.99 -4.37
C LEU A 601 -18.84 -3.59 -5.75
N THR A 602 -18.73 -2.31 -6.13
CA THR A 602 -19.24 -1.82 -7.42
C THR A 602 -18.49 -2.41 -8.61
N ARG A 603 -17.15 -2.47 -8.54
CA ARG A 603 -16.33 -3.05 -9.60
C ARG A 603 -16.37 -4.57 -9.61
N GLY A 604 -16.45 -5.19 -8.42
CA GLY A 604 -16.69 -6.63 -8.26
C GLY A 604 -18.01 -7.07 -8.92
N PHE A 605 -19.12 -6.39 -8.63
CA PHE A 605 -20.42 -6.69 -9.25
C PHE A 605 -20.35 -6.62 -10.77
N SER A 606 -19.64 -5.60 -11.28
CA SER A 606 -19.45 -5.41 -12.70
C SER A 606 -18.46 -6.40 -13.33
N SER A 607 -17.68 -7.13 -12.53
CA SER A 607 -16.84 -8.25 -13.00
C SER A 607 -17.66 -9.51 -13.25
N PHE A 608 -18.68 -9.74 -12.41
CA PHE A 608 -19.63 -10.84 -12.56
C PHE A 608 -20.60 -10.65 -13.73
N SER A 609 -20.79 -9.42 -14.23
CA SER A 609 -21.71 -9.17 -15.34
C SER A 609 -21.34 -9.86 -16.64
N ASP A 610 -20.04 -10.08 -16.83
CA ASP A 610 -19.51 -10.75 -18.01
C ASP A 610 -19.60 -12.27 -17.92
N LEU A 611 -19.89 -12.81 -16.72
CA LEU A 611 -19.85 -14.24 -16.41
C LEU A 611 -21.26 -14.83 -16.21
N ILE A 612 -22.14 -14.11 -15.51
CA ILE A 612 -23.50 -14.56 -15.19
C ILE A 612 -24.48 -13.58 -15.81
N SER A 613 -25.20 -14.02 -16.85
CA SER A 613 -26.23 -13.23 -17.52
C SER A 613 -27.46 -13.02 -16.62
N GLY A 614 -27.86 -14.06 -15.88
CA GLY A 614 -28.99 -14.04 -14.96
C GLY A 614 -28.77 -13.09 -13.79
N ARG A 615 -29.68 -12.12 -13.66
CA ARG A 615 -29.53 -11.03 -12.70
C ARG A 615 -29.70 -11.46 -11.25
N SER A 616 -30.69 -12.30 -10.97
CA SER A 616 -30.93 -12.87 -9.64
C SER A 616 -29.74 -13.72 -9.19
N GLU A 617 -29.26 -14.58 -10.10
CA GLU A 617 -28.09 -15.45 -9.90
C GLU A 617 -26.83 -14.62 -9.60
N ARG A 618 -26.61 -13.52 -10.33
CA ARG A 618 -25.48 -12.59 -10.11
C ARG A 618 -25.51 -11.95 -8.72
N ILE A 619 -26.69 -11.51 -8.27
CA ILE A 619 -26.83 -10.92 -6.93
C ILE A 619 -26.53 -11.97 -5.87
N ARG A 620 -27.08 -13.19 -6.01
CA ARG A 620 -26.79 -14.31 -5.10
C ARG A 620 -25.30 -14.65 -5.05
N ALA A 621 -24.63 -14.66 -6.20
CA ALA A 621 -23.17 -14.85 -6.29
C ALA A 621 -22.37 -13.75 -5.57
N MET A 622 -22.92 -12.54 -5.43
CA MET A 622 -22.24 -11.41 -4.80
C MET A 622 -22.47 -11.32 -3.29
N ILE A 623 -23.50 -11.97 -2.72
CA ILE A 623 -23.82 -11.87 -1.29
C ILE A 623 -22.64 -12.31 -0.42
N VAL A 624 -22.15 -13.54 -0.60
CA VAL A 624 -21.09 -14.11 0.26
C VAL A 624 -19.76 -13.35 0.13
N PRO A 625 -19.26 -13.03 -1.09
CA PRO A 625 -18.06 -12.21 -1.23
C PRO A 625 -18.21 -10.80 -0.64
N SER A 626 -19.41 -10.20 -0.71
CA SER A 626 -19.66 -8.87 -0.13
C SER A 626 -19.64 -8.91 1.39
N LEU A 627 -20.21 -9.95 2.01
CA LEU A 627 -20.15 -10.16 3.46
C LEU A 627 -18.72 -10.39 3.94
N LEU A 628 -17.93 -11.16 3.19
CA LEU A 628 -16.51 -11.35 3.51
C LEU A 628 -15.73 -10.03 3.42
N ALA A 629 -15.96 -9.23 2.37
CA ALA A 629 -15.34 -7.91 2.24
C ALA A 629 -15.75 -6.95 3.36
N LEU A 630 -17.03 -6.94 3.74
CA LEU A 630 -17.55 -6.19 4.87
C LEU A 630 -16.88 -6.60 6.20
N ALA A 631 -16.74 -7.90 6.45
CA ALA A 631 -16.07 -8.41 7.65
C ALA A 631 -14.61 -7.96 7.72
N VAL A 632 -13.87 -8.06 6.61
CA VAL A 632 -12.48 -7.59 6.53
C VAL A 632 -12.39 -6.07 6.75
N VAL A 633 -13.28 -5.29 6.14
CA VAL A 633 -13.33 -3.84 6.31
C VAL A 633 -13.62 -3.47 7.77
N ASN A 634 -14.59 -4.12 8.42
CA ASN A 634 -14.89 -3.87 9.82
C ASN A 634 -13.73 -4.27 10.76
N LEU A 635 -12.95 -5.28 10.41
CA LEU A 635 -11.71 -5.61 11.13
C LEU A 635 -10.68 -4.47 11.04
N PHE A 636 -10.48 -3.89 9.86
CA PHE A 636 -9.62 -2.70 9.70
C PHE A 636 -10.18 -1.49 10.43
N LEU A 637 -11.50 -1.24 10.37
CA LEU A 637 -12.13 -0.15 11.12
C LEU A 637 -11.92 -0.33 12.63
N LYS A 638 -11.98 -1.57 13.14
CA LYS A 638 -11.69 -1.85 14.56
C LYS A 638 -10.25 -1.49 14.92
N LEU A 639 -9.29 -1.88 14.07
CA LEU A 639 -7.87 -1.61 14.29
C LEU A 639 -7.52 -0.12 14.13
N TYR A 640 -8.13 0.61 13.21
CA TYR A 640 -7.82 2.03 12.98
C TYR A 640 -8.59 2.97 13.91
N MET A 641 -9.85 2.67 14.19
CA MET A 641 -10.75 3.62 14.87
C MET A 641 -11.16 3.22 16.28
N GLY A 642 -10.96 1.98 16.74
CA GLY A 642 -11.04 1.61 18.17
C GLY A 642 -12.01 0.53 18.56
#